data_AF-A0AAX7TWC3-F1
#
_entry.id   AF-A0AAX7TWC3-F1
#
_cell.length_a   1.000
_cell.length_b   1.000
_cell.length_c   1.000
_cell.angle_alpha   90.00
_cell.angle_beta   90.00
_cell.angle_gamma   90.00
#
_symmetry.space_group_name_H-M   'P 1'
#
loop_
_entity.id
_entity.type
_entity.pdbx_description
1 polymer ?
#
loop_
_entity_poly.entity_id
_entity_poly.type
_entity_poly.pdbx_seq_one_letter_code
_entity_poly.pdbx_strand_id
1 'polypeptide(L)'
;MFRILHHQGKGMCTSLRAQRRYEHHRAIMAIRREDVNPWERRAPLAPRHVKELTNAGVKVLVQPSNRRAIHEKYYMKAGAIIQENISDASLIIGVKRPPEEKIIPKKTYAFFSHTIKAQEANMGLLDDVLKKVSPKIPCSGMINILHGLGLRFLALGHHTPFMHIGMAHNYRNVSQAIQAVRDCGYEISMGLMPKSIGPLTFCFTGTGNVSKGAQDIINELPVEYVEPHELKDVSETGDMTKVYATVLSRHHHLVRKSDGIYDPIEYEIHPELYTSHFRTSVAPYTTCLINGIYWDPHTPRLLRRLDAQMLMRPQKSSSAYNEGSPKLPHKDIPATEYFGDRLFPYIWEMLPSDSTRPLDEEEFSPQVRDAVIASNGKLTPKFEYIEKLRERREKTQIMKKAGMKRVLLLGSGYVSGPVVEYLTRDQGTQVTVASMLLSQAEELAAKYPNTIPVMLDVSSQEGHLDSLVRDHDLVISLLPYSFHPLIAKHCIKRKVNMVTASYLSPAMKKSVRNSGLLSINVSLLFSYVAEEAGITIVNEMGLDPGIDHMLAMECINKAKAESCTVESYSSFCGGLPAPECSDNPLRYKFSWSPYGVLLNTISPAIFLKDNQVINVPPGGSLMDSTTPMDFFPGFNLEGFPNRDSTKYAEPYGIQTAHTLIRGTLRFKGFSKAMSGFIKLGLINSDPSPILQHTSSPVSWKELLCQQMDLSSSVSQNVFEQAVYEHTGQDDFRMDTLRCLGMLGDELVPHAESILAALAKHLETKLSFDKGERDMIILRNDVGVRYPTGELETKHISLVVYGDPTGFSAMAKTVGYPAAIAARMVLNGEINTKGLVVPMVKEIYEPVLARLKEEGLHFISKSTLQE
;
A
#
# COMPACT_ATOMS: atom_id res chain seq x y z
N MET A 1 -11.87 33.44 -70.22
CA MET A 1 -13.05 34.20 -70.69
C MET A 1 -14.04 34.32 -69.53
N PHE A 2 -14.48 35.56 -69.21
CA PHE A 2 -15.81 35.97 -68.70
C PHE A 2 -16.49 35.16 -67.56
N ARG A 3 -17.15 35.68 -66.52
CA ARG A 3 -17.68 37.00 -66.09
C ARG A 3 -18.25 36.76 -64.66
N ILE A 4 -17.81 37.48 -63.62
CA ILE A 4 -18.48 38.59 -62.89
C ILE A 4 -19.98 38.40 -62.54
N LEU A 5 -20.32 38.40 -61.23
CA LEU A 5 -21.20 39.36 -60.50
C LEU A 5 -21.61 38.77 -59.11
N HIS A 6 -21.04 39.22 -57.99
CA HIS A 6 -21.46 40.30 -57.08
C HIS A 6 -22.60 39.94 -56.09
N HIS A 7 -22.27 39.81 -54.80
CA HIS A 7 -23.05 40.44 -53.72
C HIS A 7 -22.23 40.61 -52.44
N GLN A 8 -22.36 41.78 -51.82
CA GLN A 8 -21.72 42.21 -50.57
C GLN A 8 -22.27 41.46 -49.34
N GLY A 9 -21.40 41.19 -48.37
CA GLY A 9 -21.78 40.82 -47.00
C GLY A 9 -20.63 41.09 -46.03
N LYS A 10 -20.74 42.18 -45.25
CA LYS A 10 -19.82 42.54 -44.17
C LYS A 10 -19.90 41.50 -43.03
N GLY A 11 -18.74 41.08 -42.54
CA GLY A 11 -18.45 40.81 -41.12
C GLY A 11 -18.98 39.51 -40.50
N MET A 12 -18.09 38.55 -40.25
CA MET A 12 -18.13 37.64 -39.09
C MET A 12 -16.82 36.85 -39.00
N CYS A 13 -15.85 37.34 -38.21
CA CYS A 13 -14.67 36.56 -37.83
C CYS A 13 -14.31 36.77 -36.34
N THR A 14 -15.32 36.74 -35.48
CA THR A 14 -15.15 36.92 -34.02
C THR A 14 -15.95 35.94 -33.15
N SER A 15 -16.77 35.02 -33.69
CA SER A 15 -17.65 34.19 -32.85
C SER A 15 -17.05 32.86 -32.35
N LEU A 16 -16.04 32.27 -33.01
CA LEU A 16 -15.49 30.97 -32.61
C LEU A 16 -14.51 31.01 -31.42
N ARG A 17 -13.97 32.18 -31.06
CA ARG A 17 -13.17 32.37 -29.82
C ARG A 17 -14.01 32.72 -28.60
N ALA A 18 -15.24 33.19 -28.79
CA ALA A 18 -16.11 33.62 -27.69
C ALA A 18 -16.90 32.46 -27.05
N GLN A 19 -17.20 31.40 -27.80
CA GLN A 19 -18.01 30.27 -27.31
C GLN A 19 -17.28 29.33 -26.32
N ARG A 20 -15.93 29.31 -26.28
CA ARG A 20 -15.18 28.50 -25.29
C ARG A 20 -15.08 29.13 -23.89
N ARG A 21 -15.55 30.37 -23.69
CA ARG A 21 -15.49 31.05 -22.38
C ARG A 21 -16.67 30.72 -21.46
N TYR A 22 -17.70 30.02 -21.95
CA TYR A 22 -18.96 29.86 -21.22
C TYR A 22 -19.14 28.55 -20.45
N GLU A 23 -18.21 27.58 -20.55
CA GLU A 23 -18.28 26.29 -19.82
C GLU A 23 -17.45 26.24 -18.52
N HIS A 24 -16.76 27.31 -18.10
CA HIS A 24 -15.89 27.30 -16.91
C HIS A 24 -16.61 27.41 -15.55
N HIS A 25 -17.86 26.96 -15.45
CA HIS A 25 -18.50 26.87 -14.14
C HIS A 25 -18.03 25.61 -13.40
N ARG A 26 -17.15 25.84 -12.40
CA ARG A 26 -16.74 24.98 -11.25
C ARG A 26 -15.46 24.13 -11.36
N ALA A 27 -14.40 24.57 -12.03
CA ALA A 27 -13.07 24.00 -11.76
C ALA A 27 -12.58 24.48 -10.37
N ILE A 28 -12.26 23.53 -9.47
CA ILE A 28 -11.75 23.81 -8.12
C ILE A 28 -10.33 23.25 -8.01
N MET A 29 -9.36 24.10 -7.68
CA MET A 29 -7.97 23.71 -7.48
C MET A 29 -7.55 23.97 -6.03
N ALA A 30 -6.63 23.17 -5.49
CA ALA A 30 -6.02 23.41 -4.19
C ALA A 30 -4.49 23.51 -4.22
N ILE A 31 -3.97 24.45 -3.43
CA ILE A 31 -2.56 24.50 -3.03
C ILE A 31 -2.44 23.86 -1.64
N ARG A 32 -1.70 22.75 -1.59
CA ARG A 32 -1.51 21.97 -0.36
C ARG A 32 -0.47 22.58 0.57
N ARG A 33 -0.58 22.31 1.87
CA ARG A 33 0.42 22.63 2.91
C ARG A 33 1.77 21.94 2.65
N GLU A 34 2.85 22.63 2.97
CA GLU A 34 4.23 22.13 2.90
C GLU A 34 4.60 21.41 4.21
N ASP A 35 4.56 20.07 4.23
CA ASP A 35 4.77 19.30 5.46
C ASP A 35 5.81 18.17 5.36
N VAL A 36 6.46 17.98 4.20
CA VAL A 36 7.47 16.92 3.98
C VAL A 36 8.68 17.01 4.90
N ASN A 37 9.19 18.22 5.12
CA ASN A 37 10.28 18.45 6.04
C ASN A 37 10.21 19.88 6.59
N PRO A 38 10.89 20.18 7.72
CA PRO A 38 10.85 21.51 8.35
C PRO A 38 11.43 22.64 7.48
N TRP A 39 12.16 22.31 6.41
CA TRP A 39 12.91 23.24 5.57
C TRP A 39 12.20 23.61 4.26
N GLU A 40 11.14 22.90 3.87
CA GLU A 40 10.38 23.20 2.67
C GLU A 40 9.42 24.36 2.92
N ARG A 41 9.71 25.51 2.29
CA ARG A 41 8.95 26.75 2.45
C ARG A 41 8.33 27.25 1.13
N ARG A 42 8.65 26.62 0.01
CA ARG A 42 8.19 27.06 -1.32
C ARG A 42 6.75 26.65 -1.56
N ALA A 43 5.99 27.48 -2.25
CA ALA A 43 4.65 27.13 -2.71
C ALA A 43 4.70 26.75 -4.20
N PRO A 44 3.73 25.97 -4.70
CA PRO A 44 3.70 25.60 -6.10
C PRO A 44 3.25 26.73 -7.03
N LEU A 45 2.42 27.66 -6.52
CA LEU A 45 1.94 28.83 -7.25
C LEU A 45 2.09 30.09 -6.42
N ALA A 46 2.47 31.19 -7.06
CA ALA A 46 2.51 32.52 -6.48
C ALA A 46 1.11 33.18 -6.46
N PRO A 47 0.88 34.19 -5.61
CA PRO A 47 -0.37 34.95 -5.58
C PRO A 47 -0.80 35.53 -6.93
N ARG A 48 0.13 35.88 -7.83
CA ARG A 48 -0.23 36.36 -9.18
C ARG A 48 -0.90 35.28 -10.03
N HIS A 49 -0.37 34.06 -10.01
CA HIS A 49 -0.98 32.91 -10.70
C HIS A 49 -2.36 32.61 -10.14
N VAL A 50 -2.50 32.68 -8.81
CA VAL A 50 -3.79 32.52 -8.14
C VAL A 50 -4.77 33.60 -8.55
N LYS A 51 -4.33 34.86 -8.68
CA LYS A 51 -5.16 35.97 -9.14
C LYS A 51 -5.62 35.79 -10.58
N GLU A 52 -4.76 35.26 -11.45
CA GLU A 52 -5.14 34.95 -12.83
C GLU A 52 -6.18 33.83 -12.90
N LEU A 53 -6.03 32.78 -12.08
CA LEU A 53 -7.00 31.69 -11.97
C LEU A 53 -8.35 32.17 -11.45
N THR A 54 -8.36 32.96 -10.38
CA THR A 54 -9.61 33.47 -9.78
C THR A 54 -10.31 34.47 -10.68
N ASN A 55 -9.56 35.34 -11.39
CA ASN A 55 -10.12 36.22 -12.41
C ASN A 55 -10.75 35.47 -13.59
N ALA A 56 -10.24 34.28 -13.90
CA ALA A 56 -10.81 33.39 -14.92
C ALA A 56 -12.00 32.55 -14.41
N GLY A 57 -12.41 32.72 -13.15
CA GLY A 57 -13.54 32.01 -12.54
C GLY A 57 -13.20 30.68 -11.86
N VAL A 58 -11.91 30.33 -11.72
CA VAL A 58 -11.46 29.11 -11.02
C VAL A 58 -11.51 29.33 -9.51
N LYS A 59 -12.13 28.41 -8.76
CA LYS A 59 -12.11 28.44 -7.29
C LYS A 59 -10.77 27.88 -6.79
N VAL A 60 -9.93 28.73 -6.19
CA VAL A 60 -8.63 28.31 -5.66
C VAL A 60 -8.68 28.21 -4.14
N LEU A 61 -8.46 27.01 -3.61
CA LEU A 61 -8.33 26.71 -2.20
C LEU A 61 -6.85 26.71 -1.80
N VAL A 62 -6.52 27.24 -0.63
CA VAL A 62 -5.15 27.19 -0.10
C VAL A 62 -5.20 26.69 1.33
N GLN A 63 -4.52 25.56 1.59
CA GLN A 63 -4.37 25.10 2.97
C GLN A 63 -3.51 26.07 3.77
N PRO A 64 -3.94 26.46 4.99
CA PRO A 64 -3.11 27.20 5.93
C PRO A 64 -1.74 26.54 6.12
N SER A 65 -0.69 27.34 6.22
CA SER A 65 0.68 26.84 6.43
C SER A 65 1.48 27.88 7.19
N ASN A 66 2.01 27.51 8.35
CA ASN A 66 2.93 28.34 9.12
C ASN A 66 4.38 28.29 8.59
N ARG A 67 4.65 27.43 7.59
CA ARG A 67 5.98 27.24 6.99
C ARG A 67 6.14 27.96 5.65
N ARG A 68 5.03 28.11 4.91
CA ARG A 68 5.03 28.71 3.56
C ARG A 68 5.62 30.12 3.59
N ALA A 69 6.55 30.37 2.68
CA ALA A 69 7.23 31.65 2.56
C ALA A 69 6.29 32.80 2.17
N ILE A 70 5.18 32.47 1.49
CA ILE A 70 4.12 33.40 1.11
C ILE A 70 2.98 33.29 2.12
N HIS A 71 2.78 34.37 2.86
CA HIS A 71 1.74 34.46 3.87
C HIS A 71 0.34 34.39 3.24
N GLU A 72 -0.58 33.69 3.89
CA GLU A 72 -1.96 33.43 3.42
C GLU A 72 -2.75 34.70 3.02
N LYS A 73 -2.53 35.82 3.72
CA LYS A 73 -3.09 37.14 3.37
C LYS A 73 -2.87 37.55 1.91
N TYR A 74 -1.75 37.14 1.29
CA TYR A 74 -1.48 37.47 -0.12
C TYR A 74 -2.30 36.59 -1.07
N TYR A 75 -2.57 35.34 -0.69
CA TYR A 75 -3.48 34.47 -1.43
C TYR A 75 -4.94 34.92 -1.29
N MET A 76 -5.36 35.36 -0.10
CA MET A 76 -6.69 35.97 0.11
C MET A 76 -6.90 37.20 -0.79
N LYS A 77 -5.89 38.09 -0.84
CA LYS A 77 -5.92 39.27 -1.73
C LYS A 77 -5.94 38.90 -3.22
N ALA A 78 -5.43 37.72 -3.58
CA ALA A 78 -5.50 37.17 -4.92
C ALA A 78 -6.83 36.45 -5.21
N GLY A 79 -7.78 36.45 -4.28
CA GLY A 79 -9.10 35.82 -4.43
C GLY A 79 -9.16 34.34 -4.06
N ALA A 80 -8.11 33.77 -3.47
CA ALA A 80 -8.16 32.40 -2.96
C ALA A 80 -8.85 32.30 -1.60
N ILE A 81 -9.43 31.14 -1.35
CA ILE A 81 -10.11 30.79 -0.09
C ILE A 81 -9.14 30.00 0.78
N ILE A 82 -8.85 30.51 1.97
CA ILE A 82 -7.98 29.84 2.95
C ILE A 82 -8.85 28.88 3.76
N GLN A 83 -8.58 27.58 3.65
CA GLN A 83 -9.33 26.55 4.38
C GLN A 83 -8.50 25.28 4.55
N GLU A 84 -8.67 24.60 5.67
CA GLU A 84 -7.93 23.37 5.98
C GLU A 84 -8.37 22.20 5.08
N ASN A 85 -9.69 22.07 4.91
CA ASN A 85 -10.25 21.04 4.06
C ASN A 85 -10.13 21.44 2.58
N ILE A 86 -9.45 20.62 1.77
CA ILE A 86 -9.31 20.83 0.32
C ILE A 86 -9.95 19.72 -0.52
N SER A 87 -10.85 18.93 0.08
CA SER A 87 -11.55 17.82 -0.58
C SER A 87 -12.36 18.23 -1.81
N ASP A 88 -12.76 19.49 -1.90
CA ASP A 88 -13.55 19.97 -3.04
C ASP A 88 -12.72 20.15 -4.32
N ALA A 89 -11.38 20.23 -4.20
CA ALA A 89 -10.52 20.43 -5.35
C ALA A 89 -10.43 19.18 -6.23
N SER A 90 -10.48 19.32 -7.55
CA SER A 90 -10.16 18.25 -8.52
C SER A 90 -8.65 18.12 -8.71
N LEU A 91 -7.94 19.25 -8.75
CA LEU A 91 -6.49 19.35 -8.90
C LEU A 91 -5.84 19.83 -7.59
N ILE A 92 -4.94 19.03 -7.01
CA ILE A 92 -4.17 19.35 -5.81
C ILE A 92 -2.70 19.46 -6.18
N ILE A 93 -2.08 20.57 -5.82
CA ILE A 93 -0.69 20.84 -6.17
C ILE A 93 0.15 21.08 -4.93
N GLY A 94 1.35 20.49 -4.93
CA GLY A 94 2.37 20.68 -3.91
C GLY A 94 3.75 20.76 -4.54
N VAL A 95 4.72 21.33 -3.82
CA VAL A 95 6.11 21.31 -4.28
C VAL A 95 6.71 19.93 -4.07
N LYS A 96 6.51 19.33 -2.90
CA LYS A 96 6.98 17.97 -2.58
C LYS A 96 5.82 17.04 -2.35
N ARG A 97 6.14 15.75 -2.21
CA ARG A 97 5.16 14.70 -1.93
C ARG A 97 4.20 15.03 -0.79
N PRO A 98 2.92 14.67 -0.88
CA PRO A 98 2.10 14.59 0.32
C PRO A 98 2.59 13.42 1.19
N PRO A 99 2.56 13.54 2.53
CA PRO A 99 2.41 12.40 3.44
C PRO A 99 1.31 11.46 2.97
N GLU A 100 1.59 10.17 3.10
CA GLU A 100 0.74 9.05 2.67
C GLU A 100 -0.67 9.16 3.27
N GLU A 101 -0.78 9.43 4.57
CA GLU A 101 -2.07 9.59 5.25
C GLU A 101 -2.93 10.80 4.78
N LYS A 102 -2.35 11.73 4.01
CA LYS A 102 -3.02 12.97 3.56
C LYS A 102 -3.38 12.95 2.08
N ILE A 103 -3.34 11.78 1.45
CA ILE A 103 -3.77 11.60 0.06
C ILE A 103 -5.29 11.44 0.02
N ILE A 104 -5.94 12.37 -0.67
CA ILE A 104 -7.38 12.40 -0.88
C ILE A 104 -7.69 11.53 -2.11
N PRO A 105 -8.56 10.51 -1.99
CA PRO A 105 -8.92 9.65 -3.12
C PRO A 105 -9.56 10.42 -4.28
N LYS A 106 -9.38 9.90 -5.50
CA LYS A 106 -10.02 10.39 -6.74
C LYS A 106 -9.72 11.88 -7.04
N LYS A 107 -8.52 12.33 -6.71
CA LYS A 107 -8.00 13.67 -7.02
C LYS A 107 -6.77 13.57 -7.91
N THR A 108 -6.55 14.57 -8.74
CA THR A 108 -5.32 14.71 -9.52
C THR A 108 -4.26 15.39 -8.68
N TYR A 109 -3.06 14.80 -8.57
CA TYR A 109 -1.95 15.33 -7.79
C TYR A 109 -0.75 15.72 -8.65
N ALA A 110 -0.33 16.98 -8.59
CA ALA A 110 0.90 17.44 -9.25
C ALA A 110 1.96 17.88 -8.23
N PHE A 111 3.12 17.21 -8.20
CA PHE A 111 4.22 17.53 -7.27
C PHE A 111 5.57 16.89 -7.66
N PHE A 112 6.65 17.17 -6.94
CA PHE A 112 7.95 16.53 -7.18
C PHE A 112 8.21 15.24 -6.40
N SER A 113 8.74 14.21 -7.07
CA SER A 113 9.29 13.02 -6.42
C SER A 113 10.47 12.41 -7.19
N HIS A 114 11.15 11.44 -6.56
CA HIS A 114 12.19 10.62 -7.20
C HIS A 114 11.67 9.21 -7.56
N THR A 115 10.37 9.08 -7.81
CA THR A 115 9.69 7.80 -8.07
C THR A 115 10.25 7.06 -9.28
N ILE A 116 10.62 7.78 -10.35
CA ILE A 116 11.25 7.23 -11.58
C ILE A 116 12.54 6.46 -11.28
N LYS A 117 13.23 6.76 -10.17
CA LYS A 117 14.48 6.10 -9.77
C LYS A 117 14.27 4.92 -8.82
N ALA A 118 13.03 4.49 -8.57
CA ALA A 118 12.68 3.45 -7.61
C ALA A 118 13.31 3.66 -6.20
N GLN A 119 13.50 4.90 -5.78
CA GLN A 119 14.11 5.21 -4.48
C GLN A 119 13.16 4.87 -3.35
N GLU A 120 13.65 4.16 -2.33
CA GLU A 120 12.91 3.63 -1.17
C GLU A 120 11.89 4.61 -0.61
N ALA A 121 12.33 5.84 -0.31
CA ALA A 121 11.46 6.85 0.27
C ALA A 121 10.20 7.11 -0.58
N ASN A 122 10.25 7.00 -1.91
CA ASN A 122 9.13 7.35 -2.80
C ASN A 122 8.26 6.16 -3.20
N MET A 123 8.55 4.95 -2.70
CA MET A 123 7.83 3.73 -3.08
C MET A 123 6.52 3.59 -2.31
N GLY A 124 6.47 3.84 -1.00
CA GLY A 124 5.20 3.87 -0.24
C GLY A 124 4.18 4.84 -0.83
N LEU A 125 4.62 6.07 -1.13
CA LEU A 125 3.82 7.04 -1.88
C LEU A 125 3.38 6.55 -3.26
N LEU A 126 4.26 5.88 -4.03
CA LEU A 126 3.87 5.33 -5.33
C LEU A 126 2.80 4.26 -5.13
N ASP A 127 2.90 3.43 -4.09
CA ASP A 127 1.93 2.38 -3.79
C ASP A 127 0.56 2.97 -3.41
N ASP A 128 0.54 4.04 -2.64
CA ASP A 128 -0.70 4.77 -2.33
C ASP A 128 -1.27 5.49 -3.55
N VAL A 129 -0.40 6.00 -4.44
CA VAL A 129 -0.82 6.64 -5.71
C VAL A 129 -1.23 5.61 -6.76
N LEU A 130 -0.68 4.41 -6.76
CA LEU A 130 -1.15 3.26 -7.53
C LEU A 130 -2.47 2.72 -6.96
N LYS A 131 -2.81 3.03 -5.72
CA LYS A 131 -4.18 2.88 -5.22
C LYS A 131 -5.05 4.10 -5.57
N LYS A 132 -4.46 5.30 -5.74
CA LYS A 132 -5.14 6.61 -5.91
C LYS A 132 -4.31 7.63 -6.74
N VAL A 133 -4.44 7.56 -8.07
CA VAL A 133 -4.15 8.46 -9.22
C VAL A 133 -3.12 9.67 -9.17
N SER A 134 -2.34 9.76 -10.27
CA SER A 134 -1.18 10.51 -10.90
C SER A 134 -0.98 12.07 -10.80
N PRO A 135 -0.05 12.84 -11.50
CA PRO A 135 1.33 12.75 -12.17
C PRO A 135 2.39 13.97 -12.02
N LYS A 136 3.64 14.06 -12.65
CA LYS A 136 4.82 15.00 -12.28
C LYS A 136 5.98 15.43 -13.30
N ILE A 137 6.70 16.62 -13.20
CA ILE A 137 7.93 17.10 -14.02
C ILE A 137 8.92 18.18 -13.37
N PRO A 138 10.31 18.25 -13.59
CA PRO A 138 11.33 19.19 -12.93
C PRO A 138 12.24 20.19 -13.74
N CYS A 139 12.75 21.28 -13.08
CA CYS A 139 13.62 22.36 -13.68
C CYS A 139 14.65 23.19 -12.80
N SER A 140 15.09 22.85 -11.57
CA SER A 140 15.82 23.82 -10.68
C SER A 140 17.38 23.72 -10.54
N GLY A 141 18.10 22.98 -11.39
CA GLY A 141 19.49 22.53 -11.09
C GLY A 141 20.61 23.56 -11.32
N MET A 142 20.61 24.26 -12.45
CA MET A 142 21.81 24.99 -12.94
C MET A 142 22.13 26.27 -12.16
N ILE A 143 21.11 27.02 -11.72
CA ILE A 143 21.30 28.26 -10.97
C ILE A 143 22.07 28.03 -9.66
N ASN A 144 21.81 26.91 -8.98
CA ASN A 144 22.54 26.54 -7.76
C ASN A 144 24.00 26.16 -8.04
N ILE A 145 24.31 25.65 -9.23
CA ILE A 145 25.68 25.35 -9.64
C ILE A 145 26.48 26.65 -9.81
N LEU A 146 25.89 27.67 -10.45
CA LEU A 146 26.52 28.98 -10.61
C LEU A 146 26.73 29.70 -9.26
N HIS A 147 25.74 29.63 -8.36
CA HIS A 147 25.90 30.13 -6.99
C HIS A 147 27.03 29.40 -6.23
N GLY A 148 27.07 28.06 -6.34
CA GLY A 148 28.13 27.26 -5.73
C GLY A 148 29.51 27.58 -6.27
N LEU A 149 29.61 27.95 -7.55
CA LEU A 149 30.85 28.44 -8.17
C LEU A 149 31.30 29.77 -7.56
N GLY A 150 30.38 30.72 -7.34
CA GLY A 150 30.65 31.96 -6.63
C GLY A 150 31.21 31.73 -5.23
N LEU A 151 30.54 30.90 -4.42
CA LEU A 151 31.03 30.55 -3.07
C LEU A 151 32.40 29.87 -3.10
N ARG A 152 32.65 29.02 -4.09
CA ARG A 152 33.94 28.36 -4.27
C ARG A 152 35.04 29.37 -4.56
N PHE A 153 34.82 30.32 -5.47
CA PHE A 153 35.81 31.35 -5.77
C PHE A 153 36.05 32.27 -4.59
N LEU A 154 35.01 32.63 -3.83
CA LEU A 154 35.18 33.36 -2.58
C LEU A 154 36.04 32.58 -1.57
N ALA A 155 35.79 31.29 -1.40
CA ALA A 155 36.60 30.44 -0.51
C ALA A 155 38.06 30.32 -0.97
N LEU A 156 38.34 30.55 -2.26
CA LEU A 156 39.69 30.64 -2.84
C LEU A 156 40.28 32.07 -2.77
N GLY A 157 39.58 33.02 -2.14
CA GLY A 157 40.04 34.39 -1.97
C GLY A 157 39.74 35.32 -3.15
N HIS A 158 38.86 34.92 -4.06
CA HIS A 158 38.50 35.70 -5.24
C HIS A 158 37.08 36.26 -5.16
N HIS A 159 36.96 37.56 -5.41
CA HIS A 159 35.67 38.21 -5.65
C HIS A 159 35.32 38.11 -7.14
N THR A 160 34.22 37.46 -7.47
CA THR A 160 33.78 37.23 -8.87
C THR A 160 32.32 37.62 -9.04
N PRO A 161 31.87 38.02 -10.24
CA PRO A 161 30.45 38.28 -10.53
C PRO A 161 29.49 37.15 -10.13
N PHE A 162 29.94 35.89 -10.14
CA PHE A 162 29.15 34.75 -9.67
C PHE A 162 28.73 34.85 -8.19
N MET A 163 29.40 35.69 -7.37
CA MET A 163 29.00 35.98 -5.99
C MET A 163 27.67 36.72 -5.89
N HIS A 164 27.33 37.49 -6.92
CA HIS A 164 26.03 38.17 -7.02
C HIS A 164 24.93 37.19 -7.42
N ILE A 165 25.29 35.98 -7.86
CA ILE A 165 24.32 34.93 -8.12
C ILE A 165 23.91 34.28 -6.79
N GLY A 166 22.67 34.51 -6.34
CA GLY A 166 22.06 33.81 -5.22
C GLY A 166 21.67 32.36 -5.55
N MET A 167 21.35 31.57 -4.53
CA MET A 167 20.73 30.27 -4.73
C MET A 167 19.43 30.42 -5.54
N ALA A 168 19.01 29.40 -6.28
CA ALA A 168 17.78 29.43 -7.08
C ALA A 168 16.53 29.81 -6.27
N HIS A 169 16.53 29.55 -4.96
CA HIS A 169 15.46 29.94 -4.05
C HIS A 169 15.45 31.45 -3.71
N ASN A 170 16.50 32.19 -4.04
CA ASN A 170 16.66 33.63 -3.79
C ASN A 170 16.10 34.54 -4.91
N TYR A 171 15.71 34.02 -6.09
CA TYR A 171 15.25 34.82 -7.26
C TYR A 171 13.79 34.75 -7.67
N ARG A 172 13.10 35.92 -7.82
CA ARG A 172 11.63 35.97 -7.62
C ARG A 172 10.83 35.10 -8.54
N ASN A 173 11.38 34.88 -9.71
CA ASN A 173 10.87 34.08 -10.78
C ASN A 173 12.04 33.64 -11.65
N VAL A 174 11.73 32.87 -12.70
CA VAL A 174 12.66 32.53 -13.77
C VAL A 174 13.35 33.73 -14.31
N SER A 175 12.57 34.74 -14.63
CA SER A 175 13.09 35.94 -15.26
C SER A 175 14.11 36.64 -14.36
N GLN A 176 13.96 36.63 -13.04
CA GLN A 176 14.95 37.20 -12.12
C GLN A 176 16.19 36.33 -11.92
N ALA A 177 16.04 35.00 -11.88
CA ALA A 177 17.19 34.12 -11.80
C ALA A 177 18.02 34.24 -13.08
N ILE A 178 17.34 34.22 -14.23
CA ILE A 178 17.93 34.51 -15.53
C ILE A 178 18.49 35.92 -15.57
N GLN A 179 17.82 36.93 -15.01
CA GLN A 179 18.34 38.30 -15.00
C GLN A 179 19.59 38.43 -14.14
N ALA A 180 19.71 37.71 -13.03
CA ALA A 180 20.94 37.73 -12.24
C ALA A 180 22.10 36.99 -12.93
N VAL A 181 21.79 35.95 -13.71
CA VAL A 181 22.77 35.35 -14.63
C VAL A 181 23.12 36.35 -15.76
N ARG A 182 22.11 37.06 -16.29
CA ARG A 182 22.13 38.36 -17.02
C ARG A 182 23.24 39.28 -16.59
N ASP A 183 23.06 39.77 -15.37
CA ASP A 183 23.86 40.81 -14.76
C ASP A 183 25.28 40.29 -14.48
N CYS A 184 25.40 39.04 -13.99
CA CYS A 184 26.69 38.35 -13.86
C CYS A 184 27.40 38.26 -15.22
N GLY A 185 26.68 37.92 -16.29
CA GLY A 185 27.21 37.83 -17.64
C GLY A 185 27.67 39.18 -18.17
N TYR A 186 26.92 40.24 -17.89
CA TYR A 186 27.29 41.61 -18.24
C TYR A 186 28.59 42.04 -17.53
N GLU A 187 28.71 41.77 -16.24
CA GLU A 187 29.95 42.02 -15.48
C GLU A 187 31.15 41.24 -16.02
N ILE A 188 30.94 39.97 -16.41
CA ILE A 188 31.98 39.17 -17.07
C ILE A 188 32.39 39.82 -18.39
N SER A 189 31.44 40.27 -19.22
CA SER A 189 31.73 40.93 -20.52
C SER A 189 32.50 42.24 -20.38
N MET A 190 32.38 42.91 -19.23
CA MET A 190 33.15 44.11 -18.89
C MET A 190 34.58 43.80 -18.40
N GLY A 191 34.96 42.53 -18.31
CA GLY A 191 36.28 42.11 -17.82
C GLY A 191 36.43 42.18 -16.30
N LEU A 192 35.32 42.13 -15.55
CA LEU A 192 35.34 42.17 -14.07
C LEU A 192 35.72 40.82 -13.43
N MET A 193 36.13 39.84 -14.23
CA MET A 193 36.69 38.58 -13.74
C MET A 193 38.16 38.75 -13.32
N PRO A 194 38.58 38.26 -12.13
CA PRO A 194 39.98 38.29 -11.72
C PRO A 194 40.88 37.48 -12.68
N LYS A 195 41.98 38.11 -13.14
CA LYS A 195 42.97 37.45 -14.02
C LYS A 195 43.58 36.18 -13.43
N SER A 196 43.63 36.07 -12.09
CA SER A 196 44.17 34.91 -11.38
C SER A 196 43.33 33.64 -11.51
N ILE A 197 42.07 33.74 -11.94
CA ILE A 197 41.17 32.57 -12.12
C ILE A 197 41.38 31.90 -13.49
N GLY A 198 41.82 32.67 -14.50
CA GLY A 198 41.89 32.21 -15.87
C GLY A 198 40.50 31.95 -16.51
N PRO A 199 40.47 31.55 -17.78
CA PRO A 199 39.23 31.34 -18.53
C PRO A 199 38.36 30.24 -17.90
N LEU A 200 37.04 30.45 -17.87
CA LEU A 200 36.12 29.48 -17.29
C LEU A 200 35.55 28.55 -18.35
N THR A 201 35.64 27.25 -18.10
CA THR A 201 35.15 26.20 -19.00
C THR A 201 34.07 25.35 -18.33
N PHE A 202 32.90 25.28 -18.96
CA PHE A 202 31.73 24.51 -18.51
C PHE A 202 31.54 23.29 -19.41
N CYS A 203 31.48 22.11 -18.81
CA CYS A 203 31.30 20.87 -19.55
C CYS A 203 29.95 20.23 -19.21
N PHE A 204 29.10 20.06 -20.23
CA PHE A 204 27.80 19.40 -20.10
C PHE A 204 27.88 17.99 -20.67
N THR A 205 27.53 16.97 -19.90
CA THR A 205 27.52 15.60 -20.42
C THR A 205 26.11 15.15 -20.77
N GLY A 206 25.96 14.53 -21.93
CA GLY A 206 24.69 14.02 -22.44
C GLY A 206 23.90 15.08 -23.19
N THR A 207 23.04 14.63 -24.09
CA THR A 207 22.22 15.47 -24.99
C THR A 207 20.74 15.51 -24.59
N GLY A 208 20.40 14.92 -23.44
CA GLY A 208 19.04 14.82 -22.93
C GLY A 208 18.52 16.10 -22.25
N ASN A 209 17.27 16.06 -21.79
CA ASN A 209 16.54 17.23 -21.25
C ASN A 209 17.21 17.89 -20.03
N VAL A 210 17.96 17.13 -19.21
CA VAL A 210 18.72 17.68 -18.08
C VAL A 210 19.86 18.58 -18.58
N SER A 211 20.56 18.14 -19.62
CA SER A 211 21.65 18.90 -20.24
C SER A 211 21.11 20.14 -20.94
N LYS A 212 20.04 19.99 -21.74
CA LYS A 212 19.36 21.10 -22.42
C LYS A 212 18.85 22.15 -21.44
N GLY A 213 18.17 21.74 -20.37
CA GLY A 213 17.67 22.68 -19.36
C GLY A 213 18.77 23.39 -18.55
N ALA A 214 19.97 22.80 -18.47
CA ALA A 214 21.13 23.48 -17.89
C ALA A 214 21.78 24.45 -18.89
N GLN A 215 21.81 24.08 -20.17
CA GLN A 215 22.27 24.94 -21.26
C GLN A 215 21.38 26.19 -21.40
N ASP A 216 20.07 26.06 -21.24
CA ASP A 216 19.13 27.20 -21.27
C ASP A 216 19.51 28.30 -20.26
N ILE A 217 20.17 27.94 -19.16
CA ILE A 217 20.63 28.90 -18.14
C ILE A 217 22.06 29.39 -18.42
N ILE A 218 22.98 28.55 -18.90
CA ILE A 218 24.34 29.01 -19.23
C ILE A 218 24.35 29.97 -20.43
N ASN A 219 23.38 29.82 -21.34
CA ASN A 219 23.22 30.67 -22.52
C ASN A 219 22.89 32.12 -22.19
N GLU A 220 22.60 32.40 -20.93
CA GLU A 220 22.36 33.74 -20.41
C GLU A 220 23.66 34.43 -19.95
N LEU A 221 24.79 33.73 -19.93
CA LEU A 221 26.14 34.31 -19.81
C LEU A 221 26.70 34.63 -21.21
N PRO A 222 27.75 35.47 -21.33
CA PRO A 222 28.52 35.61 -22.57
C PRO A 222 29.27 34.31 -22.84
N VAL A 223 28.56 33.30 -23.36
CA VAL A 223 29.09 31.95 -23.56
C VAL A 223 29.51 31.73 -25.00
N GLU A 224 30.68 31.13 -25.19
CA GLU A 224 31.15 30.60 -26.46
C GLU A 224 31.17 29.08 -26.40
N TYR A 225 30.45 28.43 -27.30
CA TYR A 225 30.49 26.98 -27.41
C TYR A 225 31.70 26.56 -28.23
N VAL A 226 32.50 25.64 -27.68
CA VAL A 226 33.71 25.10 -28.32
C VAL A 226 33.64 23.58 -28.39
N GLU A 227 34.34 23.03 -29.37
CA GLU A 227 34.46 21.59 -29.50
C GLU A 227 35.32 21.02 -28.36
N PRO A 228 35.09 19.76 -27.93
CA PRO A 228 35.78 19.20 -26.76
C PRO A 228 37.31 19.20 -26.85
N HIS A 229 37.88 19.17 -28.06
CA HIS A 229 39.32 19.19 -28.28
C HIS A 229 39.93 20.60 -28.11
N GLU A 230 39.14 21.65 -28.28
CA GLU A 230 39.55 23.06 -28.14
C GLU A 230 39.56 23.50 -26.67
N LEU A 231 38.95 22.72 -25.77
CA LEU A 231 38.88 23.03 -24.33
C LEU A 231 40.23 23.32 -23.69
N LYS A 232 41.29 22.62 -24.13
CA LYS A 232 42.64 22.85 -23.62
C LYS A 232 43.11 24.26 -23.96
N ASP A 233 43.04 24.63 -25.24
CA ASP A 233 43.56 25.90 -25.72
C ASP A 233 42.79 27.08 -25.12
N VAL A 234 41.46 26.97 -25.00
CA VAL A 234 40.65 28.01 -24.37
C VAL A 234 40.81 28.07 -22.85
N SER A 235 41.13 26.96 -22.18
CA SER A 235 41.42 26.97 -20.74
C SER A 235 42.73 27.68 -20.40
N GLU A 236 43.67 27.74 -21.35
CA GLU A 236 44.99 28.36 -21.17
C GLU A 236 45.05 29.80 -21.70
N THR A 237 44.41 30.05 -22.85
CA THR A 237 44.56 31.31 -23.62
C THR A 237 43.24 32.00 -23.96
N GLY A 238 42.11 31.46 -23.48
CA GLY A 238 40.78 32.01 -23.71
C GLY A 238 40.61 33.44 -23.22
N ASP A 239 39.63 34.12 -23.81
CA ASP A 239 39.25 35.47 -23.42
C ASP A 239 38.49 35.44 -22.08
N MET A 240 38.88 36.34 -21.19
CA MET A 240 38.32 36.47 -19.84
C MET A 240 36.99 37.24 -19.81
N THR A 241 36.59 37.86 -20.94
CA THR A 241 35.30 38.55 -21.02
C THR A 241 34.13 37.63 -21.40
N LYS A 242 34.38 36.31 -21.47
CA LYS A 242 33.39 35.29 -21.79
C LYS A 242 33.67 34.00 -21.04
N VAL A 243 32.69 33.10 -21.08
CA VAL A 243 32.83 31.73 -20.57
C VAL A 243 32.76 30.75 -21.74
N TYR A 244 33.45 29.63 -21.63
CA TYR A 244 33.47 28.61 -22.67
C TYR A 244 32.61 27.43 -22.24
N ALA A 245 31.81 26.89 -23.15
CA ALA A 245 30.98 25.71 -22.88
C ALA A 245 31.22 24.62 -23.92
N THR A 246 31.15 23.35 -23.50
CA THR A 246 31.14 22.22 -24.43
C THR A 246 30.08 21.19 -24.03
N VAL A 247 29.50 20.51 -25.02
CA VAL A 247 28.49 19.46 -24.82
C VAL A 247 29.05 18.11 -25.25
N LEU A 248 29.34 17.26 -24.28
CA LEU A 248 29.86 15.92 -24.51
C LEU A 248 28.74 14.91 -24.77
N SER A 249 28.63 14.52 -26.04
CA SER A 249 28.08 13.24 -26.46
C SER A 249 29.01 12.06 -26.16
N ARG A 250 28.45 10.84 -26.21
CA ARG A 250 29.15 9.58 -25.89
C ARG A 250 30.45 9.37 -26.69
N HIS A 251 30.45 9.67 -27.99
CA HIS A 251 31.60 9.49 -28.88
C HIS A 251 32.81 10.38 -28.53
N HIS A 252 32.62 11.48 -27.78
CA HIS A 252 33.71 12.37 -27.40
C HIS A 252 34.59 11.83 -26.27
N HIS A 253 34.08 10.88 -25.49
CA HIS A 253 34.79 10.41 -24.31
C HIS A 253 34.82 8.90 -24.15
N LEU A 254 33.93 8.15 -24.80
CA LEU A 254 33.94 6.69 -24.82
C LEU A 254 34.72 6.18 -26.03
N VAL A 255 35.60 5.22 -25.79
CA VAL A 255 36.32 4.51 -26.85
C VAL A 255 36.42 3.03 -26.52
N ARG A 256 36.46 2.19 -27.55
CA ARG A 256 36.72 0.75 -27.39
C ARG A 256 38.15 0.55 -26.91
N LYS A 257 38.35 -0.36 -25.95
CA LYS A 257 39.66 -0.64 -25.33
C LYS A 257 40.70 -1.21 -26.31
N SER A 258 40.27 -1.81 -27.41
CA SER A 258 41.16 -2.49 -28.38
C SER A 258 41.78 -1.54 -29.40
N ASP A 259 41.01 -0.62 -29.97
CA ASP A 259 41.40 0.20 -31.13
C ASP A 259 41.12 1.70 -30.96
N GLY A 260 40.47 2.11 -29.86
CA GLY A 260 40.15 3.51 -29.59
C GLY A 260 38.96 4.07 -30.40
N ILE A 261 38.19 3.23 -31.09
CA ILE A 261 37.04 3.67 -31.89
C ILE A 261 35.75 3.62 -31.06
N TYR A 262 34.83 4.56 -31.30
CA TYR A 262 33.50 4.53 -30.70
C TYR A 262 32.45 3.97 -31.68
N ASP A 263 31.84 2.83 -31.36
CA ASP A 263 30.66 2.32 -32.05
C ASP A 263 29.42 2.42 -31.15
N PRO A 264 28.38 3.17 -31.55
CA PRO A 264 27.20 3.37 -30.72
C PRO A 264 26.32 2.13 -30.55
N ILE A 265 26.27 1.22 -31.54
CA ILE A 265 25.44 0.01 -31.49
C ILE A 265 26.14 -1.03 -30.61
N GLU A 266 27.44 -1.22 -30.80
CA GLU A 266 28.20 -2.16 -30.00
C GLU A 266 28.30 -1.70 -28.54
N TYR A 267 28.44 -0.39 -28.27
CA TYR A 267 28.44 0.12 -26.91
C TYR A 267 27.12 -0.17 -26.15
N GLU A 268 25.97 -0.15 -26.84
CA GLU A 268 24.68 -0.48 -26.21
C GLU A 268 24.58 -1.97 -25.85
N ILE A 269 25.25 -2.85 -26.60
CA ILE A 269 25.20 -4.31 -26.40
C ILE A 269 26.32 -4.78 -25.46
N HIS A 270 27.52 -4.18 -25.57
CA HIS A 270 28.77 -4.58 -24.91
C HIS A 270 29.51 -3.37 -24.30
N PRO A 271 28.91 -2.64 -23.34
CA PRO A 271 29.54 -1.46 -22.74
C PRO A 271 30.85 -1.77 -21.98
N GLU A 272 31.06 -3.02 -21.57
CA GLU A 272 32.28 -3.50 -20.91
C GLU A 272 33.53 -3.44 -21.79
N LEU A 273 33.37 -3.43 -23.12
CA LEU A 273 34.49 -3.31 -24.08
C LEU A 273 35.02 -1.88 -24.19
N TYR A 274 34.32 -0.91 -23.61
CA TYR A 274 34.62 0.50 -23.72
C TYR A 274 35.30 1.05 -22.46
N THR A 275 36.00 2.17 -22.60
CA THR A 275 36.55 2.96 -21.48
C THR A 275 36.31 4.44 -21.73
N SER A 276 36.31 5.24 -20.66
CA SER A 276 36.15 6.69 -20.75
C SER A 276 37.49 7.40 -20.63
N HIS A 277 37.87 8.20 -21.62
CA HIS A 277 39.04 9.09 -21.56
C HIS A 277 38.74 10.47 -20.99
N PHE A 278 37.50 10.73 -20.57
CA PHE A 278 37.08 12.02 -20.01
C PHE A 278 38.05 12.57 -18.95
N ARG A 279 38.58 11.70 -18.08
CA ARG A 279 39.57 12.05 -17.05
C ARG A 279 40.81 12.76 -17.62
N THR A 280 41.29 12.36 -18.79
CA THR A 280 42.55 12.84 -19.37
C THR A 280 42.34 13.86 -20.46
N SER A 281 41.27 13.74 -21.25
CA SER A 281 41.04 14.60 -22.42
C SER A 281 40.23 15.85 -22.12
N VAL A 282 39.35 15.83 -21.09
CA VAL A 282 38.40 16.93 -20.84
C VAL A 282 38.44 17.44 -19.41
N ALA A 283 38.42 16.54 -18.41
CA ALA A 283 38.35 16.91 -17.00
C ALA A 283 39.46 17.88 -16.52
N PRO A 284 40.73 17.77 -16.97
CA PRO A 284 41.80 18.68 -16.53
C PRO A 284 41.58 20.13 -16.96
N TYR A 285 40.85 20.33 -18.05
CA TYR A 285 40.57 21.62 -18.66
C TYR A 285 39.14 22.11 -18.37
N THR A 286 38.45 21.49 -17.41
CA THR A 286 37.06 21.79 -17.05
C THR A 286 36.99 22.52 -15.70
N THR A 287 36.52 23.77 -15.68
CA THR A 287 36.23 24.49 -14.44
C THR A 287 34.99 23.93 -13.73
N CYS A 288 33.92 23.63 -14.48
CA CYS A 288 32.66 23.16 -13.92
C CYS A 288 32.05 22.04 -14.76
N LEU A 289 31.82 20.87 -14.14
CA LEU A 289 31.18 19.72 -14.77
C LEU A 289 29.69 19.64 -14.40
N ILE A 290 28.83 19.69 -15.43
CA ILE A 290 27.39 19.47 -15.34
C ILE A 290 27.10 18.06 -15.86
N ASN A 291 26.98 17.11 -14.92
CA ASN A 291 26.76 15.72 -15.26
C ASN A 291 25.27 15.42 -15.56
N GLY A 292 24.91 15.40 -16.85
CA GLY A 292 23.57 15.06 -17.34
C GLY A 292 23.41 13.63 -17.87
N ILE A 293 24.40 12.74 -17.71
CA ILE A 293 24.32 11.35 -18.21
C ILE A 293 23.80 10.36 -17.15
N TYR A 294 23.06 9.37 -17.63
CA TYR A 294 22.73 8.18 -16.85
C TYR A 294 23.96 7.26 -16.75
N TRP A 295 24.13 6.59 -15.61
CA TRP A 295 25.25 5.67 -15.38
C TRP A 295 24.74 4.33 -14.84
N ASP A 296 25.14 3.24 -15.50
CA ASP A 296 24.88 1.84 -15.12
C ASP A 296 26.19 1.17 -14.62
N PRO A 297 26.16 0.27 -13.62
CA PRO A 297 27.36 -0.39 -13.10
C PRO A 297 28.24 -1.11 -14.12
N HIS A 298 27.67 -1.58 -15.24
CA HIS A 298 28.39 -2.26 -16.32
C HIS A 298 28.98 -1.28 -17.35
N THR A 299 28.65 0.01 -17.26
CA THR A 299 29.16 1.05 -18.15
C THR A 299 30.40 1.77 -17.60
N PRO A 300 31.34 2.22 -18.46
CA PRO A 300 32.54 2.91 -18.02
C PRO A 300 32.22 4.16 -17.19
N ARG A 301 32.89 4.32 -16.05
CA ARG A 301 32.73 5.52 -15.22
C ARG A 301 33.32 6.73 -15.93
N LEU A 302 32.58 7.84 -15.91
CA LEU A 302 33.04 9.14 -16.44
C LEU A 302 34.26 9.67 -15.64
N LEU A 303 34.17 9.64 -14.31
CA LEU A 303 35.26 9.91 -13.36
C LEU A 303 35.15 8.96 -12.17
N ARG A 304 36.28 8.42 -11.70
CA ARG A 304 36.37 7.67 -10.44
C ARG A 304 36.66 8.63 -9.29
N ARG A 305 36.41 8.18 -8.05
CA ARG A 305 36.70 8.97 -6.83
C ARG A 305 38.17 9.38 -6.74
N LEU A 306 39.09 8.46 -7.06
CA LEU A 306 40.53 8.74 -7.08
C LEU A 306 40.88 9.80 -8.14
N ASP A 307 40.22 9.76 -9.29
CA ASP A 307 40.43 10.72 -10.38
C ASP A 307 40.07 12.15 -9.93
N ALA A 308 38.89 12.31 -9.31
CA ALA A 308 38.44 13.58 -8.76
C ALA A 308 39.33 14.06 -7.61
N GLN A 309 39.79 13.17 -6.73
CA GLN A 309 40.72 13.52 -5.65
C GLN A 309 42.07 14.01 -6.18
N MET A 310 42.58 13.41 -7.26
CA MET A 310 43.83 13.86 -7.89
C MET A 310 43.65 15.23 -8.58
N LEU A 311 42.52 15.46 -9.23
CA LEU A 311 42.19 16.74 -9.88
C LEU A 311 41.96 17.89 -8.88
N MET A 312 41.52 17.57 -7.65
CA MET A 312 41.16 18.56 -6.62
C MET A 312 42.27 18.86 -5.60
N ARG A 313 43.46 18.25 -5.72
CA ARG A 313 44.58 18.52 -4.83
C ARG A 313 45.13 19.93 -5.10
N PRO A 314 45.09 20.86 -4.13
CA PRO A 314 45.65 22.19 -4.31
C PRO A 314 47.17 22.09 -4.51
N GLN A 315 47.71 22.78 -5.52
CA GLN A 315 49.12 23.12 -5.49
C GLN A 315 49.36 24.08 -4.32
N LYS A 316 50.38 23.81 -3.49
CA LYS A 316 50.62 24.54 -2.24
C LYS A 316 50.83 26.05 -2.48
N SER A 317 49.99 26.88 -1.88
CA SER A 317 50.38 28.20 -1.37
C SER A 317 49.58 28.56 -0.10
N SER A 318 50.17 29.43 0.71
CA SER A 318 50.01 29.57 2.16
C SER A 318 48.92 30.55 2.65
N SER A 319 48.58 30.36 3.94
CA SER A 319 48.14 31.33 4.99
C SER A 319 46.68 31.84 5.10
N ALA A 320 45.98 31.30 6.11
CA ALA A 320 45.53 31.89 7.39
C ALA A 320 44.31 32.85 7.53
N TYR A 321 43.55 32.61 8.62
CA TYR A 321 42.51 33.41 9.36
C TYR A 321 41.09 33.51 8.75
N ASN A 322 39.97 33.64 9.49
CA ASN A 322 39.51 33.26 10.85
C ASN A 322 37.96 33.41 10.91
N GLU A 323 37.34 32.92 11.99
CA GLU A 323 35.89 32.78 12.30
C GLU A 323 34.97 34.02 12.22
N GLY A 324 33.65 33.76 12.05
CA GLY A 324 32.57 34.61 12.55
C GLY A 324 31.21 34.38 11.86
N SER A 325 30.25 33.76 12.55
CA SER A 325 28.82 33.70 12.13
C SER A 325 27.95 34.55 13.05
N PRO A 326 27.03 35.37 12.49
CA PRO A 326 25.70 35.51 13.10
C PRO A 326 24.53 35.42 12.10
N LYS A 327 23.33 35.29 12.67
CA LYS A 327 22.05 34.72 12.18
C LYS A 327 21.38 35.33 10.93
N LEU A 328 20.59 34.47 10.27
CA LEU A 328 19.67 34.69 9.13
C LEU A 328 18.64 35.83 9.31
N PRO A 329 18.28 36.52 8.21
CA PRO A 329 16.86 36.71 7.90
C PRO A 329 16.48 36.63 6.39
N HIS A 330 15.39 35.88 6.10
CA HIS A 330 14.29 36.18 5.14
C HIS A 330 14.61 36.46 3.64
N LYS A 331 13.97 35.89 2.60
CA LYS A 331 12.59 35.42 2.38
C LYS A 331 12.52 34.64 1.04
N ASP A 332 12.01 33.40 1.05
CA ASP A 332 11.81 32.48 -0.10
C ASP A 332 10.51 32.70 -0.94
N ILE A 333 10.06 33.94 -1.10
CA ILE A 333 9.18 34.34 -2.23
C ILE A 333 9.65 33.82 -3.61
N PRO A 334 10.98 33.69 -3.87
CA PRO A 334 11.43 33.66 -5.23
C PRO A 334 11.35 32.37 -6.08
N ALA A 335 11.79 31.23 -5.56
CA ALA A 335 11.60 29.97 -6.31
C ALA A 335 10.12 29.64 -6.59
N THR A 336 9.19 30.19 -5.80
CA THR A 336 7.75 29.96 -5.96
C THR A 336 7.20 30.58 -7.25
N GLU A 337 7.58 31.81 -7.61
CA GLU A 337 7.09 32.36 -8.87
C GLU A 337 7.83 31.75 -10.07
N TYR A 338 9.10 31.33 -9.94
CA TYR A 338 9.85 30.65 -11.03
C TYR A 338 9.16 29.35 -11.39
N PHE A 339 8.97 28.54 -10.35
CA PHE A 339 8.35 27.24 -10.49
C PHE A 339 6.90 27.39 -10.95
N GLY A 340 6.18 28.34 -10.35
CA GLY A 340 4.84 28.69 -10.76
C GLY A 340 4.78 29.04 -12.25
N ASP A 341 5.65 29.88 -12.80
CA ASP A 341 5.66 30.27 -14.22
C ASP A 341 5.83 29.08 -15.18
N ARG A 342 6.66 28.11 -14.81
CA ARG A 342 6.90 26.92 -15.63
C ARG A 342 5.80 25.89 -15.50
N LEU A 343 5.15 25.80 -14.35
CA LEU A 343 4.01 24.91 -14.12
C LEU A 343 2.71 25.50 -14.67
N PHE A 344 2.53 26.83 -14.61
CA PHE A 344 1.28 27.54 -14.86
C PHE A 344 0.64 27.27 -16.23
N PRO A 345 1.40 27.19 -17.35
CA PRO A 345 0.82 26.84 -18.65
C PRO A 345 0.08 25.49 -18.61
N TYR A 346 0.65 24.51 -17.91
CA TYR A 346 0.09 23.16 -17.77
C TYR A 346 -1.03 23.09 -16.73
N ILE A 347 -1.19 24.09 -15.85
CA ILE A 347 -2.32 24.15 -14.91
C ILE A 347 -3.63 24.17 -15.68
N TRP A 348 -3.71 24.96 -16.75
CA TRP A 348 -4.90 25.05 -17.58
C TRP A 348 -5.28 23.72 -18.25
N GLU A 349 -4.28 22.90 -18.58
CA GLU A 349 -4.45 21.55 -19.12
C GLU A 349 -4.87 20.54 -18.04
N MET A 350 -4.36 20.69 -16.81
CA MET A 350 -4.65 19.78 -15.69
C MET A 350 -5.93 20.14 -14.93
N LEU A 351 -6.42 21.38 -15.00
CA LEU A 351 -7.63 21.83 -14.32
C LEU A 351 -8.90 21.01 -14.66
N PRO A 352 -9.16 20.64 -15.93
CA PRO A 352 -10.29 19.79 -16.28
C PRO A 352 -10.04 18.29 -16.03
N SER A 353 -8.84 17.91 -15.59
CA SER A 353 -8.48 16.49 -15.41
C SER A 353 -9.44 15.79 -14.45
N ASP A 354 -9.82 14.58 -14.83
CA ASP A 354 -10.66 13.71 -14.05
C ASP A 354 -9.90 12.42 -13.77
N SER A 355 -9.42 12.29 -12.53
CA SER A 355 -8.69 11.11 -12.10
C SER A 355 -9.46 9.78 -12.25
N THR A 356 -10.76 9.83 -12.50
CA THR A 356 -11.58 8.63 -12.77
C THR A 356 -11.54 8.17 -14.23
N ARG A 357 -11.11 9.02 -15.17
CA ARG A 357 -11.00 8.70 -16.60
C ARG A 357 -9.66 8.06 -16.95
N PRO A 358 -9.61 7.14 -17.93
CA PRO A 358 -8.36 6.63 -18.48
C PRO A 358 -7.47 7.75 -19.04
N LEU A 359 -6.15 7.63 -18.89
CA LEU A 359 -5.19 8.61 -19.41
C LEU A 359 -5.32 8.87 -20.92
N ASP A 360 -5.75 7.86 -21.68
CA ASP A 360 -5.91 7.96 -23.13
C ASP A 360 -7.12 8.80 -23.54
N GLU A 361 -8.09 8.98 -22.64
CA GLU A 361 -9.28 9.83 -22.82
C GLU A 361 -9.02 11.28 -22.38
N GLU A 362 -7.88 11.56 -21.74
CA GLU A 362 -7.46 12.90 -21.34
C GLU A 362 -6.74 13.62 -22.49
N GLU A 363 -7.18 14.84 -22.80
CA GLU A 363 -6.59 15.71 -23.83
C GLU A 363 -5.31 16.41 -23.32
N PHE A 364 -4.34 15.64 -22.82
CA PHE A 364 -3.06 16.18 -22.38
C PHE A 364 -2.07 16.37 -23.53
N SER A 365 -1.30 17.45 -23.46
CA SER A 365 -0.11 17.62 -24.28
C SER A 365 0.87 16.46 -24.05
N PRO A 366 1.73 16.09 -25.03
CA PRO A 366 2.74 15.06 -24.84
C PRO A 366 3.62 15.27 -23.61
N GLN A 367 3.87 16.52 -23.23
CA GLN A 367 4.66 16.89 -22.05
C GLN A 367 3.94 16.50 -20.75
N VAL A 368 2.66 16.80 -20.63
CA VAL A 368 1.85 16.42 -19.46
C VAL A 368 1.61 14.92 -19.46
N ARG A 369 1.33 14.30 -20.63
CA ARG A 369 1.13 12.85 -20.76
C ARG A 369 2.39 12.06 -20.38
N ASP A 370 3.57 12.47 -20.82
CA ASP A 370 4.85 11.81 -20.51
C ASP A 370 5.32 12.03 -19.06
N ALA A 371 4.75 13.01 -18.37
CA ALA A 371 4.93 13.25 -16.96
C ALA A 371 4.11 12.29 -16.09
N VAL A 372 3.17 11.57 -16.71
CA VAL A 372 2.22 10.74 -16.00
C VAL A 372 2.82 9.40 -15.62
N ILE A 373 3.12 9.23 -14.32
CA ILE A 373 3.68 8.00 -13.73
C ILE A 373 2.57 6.99 -13.39
N ALA A 374 1.66 7.41 -12.51
CA ALA A 374 0.37 6.80 -12.13
C ALA A 374 -0.68 6.84 -13.25
N SER A 375 -1.70 6.01 -13.36
CA SER A 375 -3.06 6.40 -13.83
C SER A 375 -4.01 5.24 -13.63
N ASN A 376 -5.21 5.52 -13.12
CA ASN A 376 -6.26 4.51 -12.90
C ASN A 376 -5.73 3.27 -12.16
N GLY A 377 -4.82 3.50 -11.22
CA GLY A 377 -4.16 2.51 -10.38
C GLY A 377 -3.09 1.64 -11.05
N LYS A 378 -2.59 2.03 -12.22
CA LYS A 378 -1.50 1.35 -12.92
C LYS A 378 -0.36 2.31 -13.23
N LEU A 379 0.85 1.78 -13.41
CA LEU A 379 1.94 2.56 -14.03
C LEU A 379 1.57 2.80 -15.50
N THR A 380 1.85 3.99 -16.03
CA THR A 380 1.71 4.21 -17.48
C THR A 380 2.81 3.44 -18.22
N PRO A 381 2.64 3.11 -19.51
CA PRO A 381 3.56 2.26 -20.27
C PRO A 381 5.03 2.68 -20.18
N LYS A 382 5.29 3.99 -20.10
CA LYS A 382 6.65 4.56 -20.00
C LYS A 382 7.34 4.25 -18.66
N PHE A 383 6.58 3.95 -17.61
CA PHE A 383 7.07 3.76 -16.25
C PHE A 383 6.88 2.33 -15.72
N GLU A 384 6.34 1.39 -16.49
CA GLU A 384 6.19 -0.03 -16.11
C GLU A 384 7.52 -0.69 -15.69
N TYR A 385 8.66 -0.19 -16.20
CA TYR A 385 9.99 -0.68 -15.81
C TYR A 385 10.32 -0.47 -14.33
N ILE A 386 9.66 0.49 -13.65
CA ILE A 386 9.84 0.75 -12.22
C ILE A 386 9.52 -0.51 -11.42
N GLU A 387 8.50 -1.26 -11.83
CA GLU A 387 8.11 -2.51 -11.19
C GLU A 387 9.25 -3.54 -11.23
N LYS A 388 9.87 -3.71 -12.40
CA LYS A 388 11.05 -4.59 -12.58
C LYS A 388 12.24 -4.14 -11.74
N LEU A 389 12.41 -2.84 -11.50
CA LEU A 389 13.47 -2.33 -10.62
C LEU A 389 13.20 -2.66 -9.14
N ARG A 390 11.93 -2.59 -8.71
CA ARG A 390 11.52 -3.00 -7.35
C ARG A 390 11.76 -4.48 -7.12
N GLU A 391 11.27 -5.32 -8.02
CA GLU A 391 11.46 -6.76 -7.98
C GLU A 391 12.95 -7.15 -7.89
N ARG A 392 13.82 -6.50 -8.67
CA ARG A 392 15.27 -6.74 -8.62
C ARG A 392 15.89 -6.37 -7.28
N ARG A 393 15.45 -5.26 -6.68
CA ARG A 393 15.95 -4.81 -5.37
C ARG A 393 15.52 -5.75 -4.26
N GLU A 394 14.25 -6.12 -4.25
CA GLU A 394 13.68 -7.10 -3.32
C GLU A 394 14.39 -8.44 -3.43
N LYS A 395 14.56 -8.96 -4.65
CA LYS A 395 15.32 -10.18 -4.91
C LYS A 395 16.74 -10.10 -4.37
N THR A 396 17.42 -8.97 -4.56
CA THR A 396 18.78 -8.77 -4.03
C THR A 396 18.80 -8.83 -2.50
N GLN A 397 17.77 -8.29 -1.84
CA GLN A 397 17.64 -8.30 -0.39
C GLN A 397 17.32 -9.71 0.15
N ILE A 398 16.38 -10.41 -0.49
CA ILE A 398 16.00 -11.79 -0.16
C ILE A 398 17.22 -12.71 -0.32
N MET A 399 17.98 -12.56 -1.41
CA MET A 399 19.13 -13.43 -1.73
C MET A 399 20.43 -13.02 -1.00
N LYS A 400 20.42 -11.96 -0.18
CA LYS A 400 21.64 -11.42 0.45
C LYS A 400 22.29 -12.39 1.44
N LYS A 401 21.50 -13.21 2.14
CA LYS A 401 21.97 -14.17 3.15
C LYS A 401 21.84 -15.60 2.62
N ALA A 402 22.96 -16.13 2.11
CA ALA A 402 23.02 -17.50 1.63
C ALA A 402 22.86 -18.52 2.78
N GLY A 403 22.23 -19.67 2.50
CA GLY A 403 22.09 -20.79 3.46
C GLY A 403 20.89 -20.72 4.41
N MET A 404 20.07 -19.67 4.35
CA MET A 404 18.85 -19.57 5.15
C MET A 404 17.65 -20.23 4.45
N LYS A 405 16.74 -20.82 5.24
CA LYS A 405 15.39 -21.21 4.80
C LYS A 405 14.54 -19.96 4.62
N ARG A 406 13.93 -19.79 3.45
CA ARG A 406 13.17 -18.60 3.08
C ARG A 406 11.67 -18.89 3.10
N VAL A 407 10.92 -18.13 3.89
CA VAL A 407 9.47 -18.24 4.01
C VAL A 407 8.81 -16.98 3.49
N LEU A 408 7.88 -17.12 2.55
CA LEU A 408 7.03 -16.03 2.07
C LEU A 408 5.73 -16.03 2.88
N LEU A 409 5.52 -15.01 3.71
CA LEU A 409 4.28 -14.79 4.45
C LEU A 409 3.39 -13.81 3.69
N LEU A 410 2.30 -14.30 3.12
CA LEU A 410 1.29 -13.49 2.44
C LEU A 410 0.23 -13.02 3.43
N GLY A 411 0.22 -11.70 3.69
CA GLY A 411 -0.68 -11.05 4.63
C GLY A 411 0.03 -10.53 5.89
N SER A 412 -0.21 -9.27 6.22
CA SER A 412 0.33 -8.56 7.41
C SER A 412 -0.73 -8.26 8.48
N GLY A 413 -1.85 -9.00 8.48
CA GLY A 413 -2.93 -8.82 9.46
C GLY A 413 -2.53 -9.23 10.87
N TYR A 414 -3.44 -9.07 11.85
CA TYR A 414 -3.15 -9.31 13.28
C TYR A 414 -2.60 -10.71 13.60
N VAL A 415 -2.93 -11.72 12.81
CA VAL A 415 -2.47 -13.11 12.99
C VAL A 415 -1.04 -13.37 12.49
N SER A 416 -0.44 -12.43 11.74
CA SER A 416 0.88 -12.60 11.14
C SER A 416 2.03 -12.47 12.14
N GLY A 417 1.87 -11.65 13.17
CA GLY A 417 2.89 -11.36 14.18
C GLY A 417 3.49 -12.62 14.84
N PRO A 418 2.67 -13.52 15.43
CA PRO A 418 3.15 -14.76 16.03
C PRO A 418 3.87 -15.69 15.04
N VAL A 419 3.51 -15.65 13.75
CA VAL A 419 4.17 -16.44 12.71
C VAL A 419 5.60 -15.94 12.48
N VAL A 420 5.76 -14.63 12.29
CA VAL A 420 7.08 -14.02 12.09
C VAL A 420 7.94 -14.23 13.34
N GLU A 421 7.38 -13.97 14.52
CA GLU A 421 8.07 -14.13 15.80
C GLU A 421 8.58 -15.57 15.96
N TYR A 422 7.71 -16.57 15.89
CA TYR A 422 8.08 -17.98 16.05
C TYR A 422 9.11 -18.47 15.02
N LEU A 423 8.95 -18.07 13.75
CA LEU A 423 9.85 -18.51 12.69
C LEU A 423 11.24 -17.86 12.76
N THR A 424 11.33 -16.61 13.24
CA THR A 424 12.59 -15.87 13.30
C THR A 424 13.39 -16.11 14.59
N ARG A 425 12.85 -16.88 15.56
CA ARG A 425 13.62 -17.43 16.69
C ARG A 425 14.82 -18.27 16.20
N ASP A 426 14.65 -18.96 15.07
CA ASP A 426 15.74 -19.65 14.38
C ASP A 426 16.51 -18.68 13.46
N GLN A 427 17.80 -18.50 13.72
CA GLN A 427 18.68 -17.66 12.91
C GLN A 427 18.88 -18.22 11.48
N GLY A 428 18.57 -19.49 11.24
CA GLY A 428 18.57 -20.11 9.93
C GLY A 428 17.35 -19.76 9.06
N THR A 429 16.37 -19.02 9.58
CA THR A 429 15.11 -18.72 8.87
C THR A 429 14.95 -17.23 8.57
N GLN A 430 14.58 -16.94 7.33
CA GLN A 430 14.24 -15.59 6.85
C GLN A 430 12.76 -15.56 6.44
N VAL A 431 12.05 -14.51 6.85
CA VAL A 431 10.63 -14.31 6.52
C VAL A 431 10.47 -13.07 5.65
N THR A 432 9.87 -13.22 4.48
CA THR A 432 9.44 -12.09 3.65
C THR A 432 7.95 -11.88 3.88
N VAL A 433 7.57 -10.74 4.45
CA VAL A 433 6.17 -10.38 4.70
C VAL A 433 5.67 -9.54 3.53
N ALA A 434 4.74 -10.12 2.74
CA ALA A 434 4.17 -9.47 1.58
C ALA A 434 2.73 -9.03 1.87
N SER A 435 2.42 -7.75 1.63
CA SER A 435 1.10 -7.18 1.89
C SER A 435 0.76 -6.05 0.93
N MET A 436 -0.53 -5.82 0.70
CA MET A 436 -0.96 -4.60 0.01
C MET A 436 -0.61 -3.34 0.80
N LEU A 437 -0.55 -3.42 2.14
CA LEU A 437 -0.19 -2.32 3.02
C LEU A 437 1.27 -2.46 3.44
N LEU A 438 2.18 -1.82 2.69
CA LEU A 438 3.62 -1.89 2.95
C LEU A 438 3.98 -1.47 4.38
N SER A 439 3.35 -0.42 4.90
CA SER A 439 3.58 0.07 6.28
C SER A 439 3.37 -1.01 7.34
N GLN A 440 2.33 -1.85 7.20
CA GLN A 440 2.09 -2.96 8.15
C GLN A 440 3.19 -4.03 8.06
N ALA A 441 3.68 -4.33 6.86
CA ALA A 441 4.79 -5.25 6.68
C ALA A 441 6.09 -4.68 7.25
N GLU A 442 6.34 -3.38 7.08
CA GLU A 442 7.51 -2.67 7.65
C GLU A 442 7.46 -2.65 9.17
N GLU A 443 6.29 -2.44 9.79
CA GLU A 443 6.12 -2.51 11.24
C GLU A 443 6.48 -3.89 11.81
N LEU A 444 6.10 -4.97 11.12
CA LEU A 444 6.50 -6.33 11.50
C LEU A 444 8.00 -6.53 11.31
N ALA A 445 8.55 -6.08 10.19
CA ALA A 445 9.97 -6.22 9.89
C ALA A 445 10.87 -5.40 10.82
N ALA A 446 10.39 -4.28 11.36
CA ALA A 446 11.10 -3.48 12.34
C ALA A 446 11.18 -4.18 13.72
N LYS A 447 10.22 -5.04 14.04
CA LYS A 447 10.13 -5.75 15.33
C LYS A 447 10.96 -7.03 15.36
N TYR A 448 11.06 -7.74 14.24
CA TYR A 448 11.66 -9.07 14.19
C TYR A 448 12.88 -9.14 13.27
N PRO A 449 13.96 -9.85 13.69
CA PRO A 449 15.13 -10.01 12.85
C PRO A 449 14.80 -10.83 11.60
N ASN A 450 15.69 -10.80 10.61
CA ASN A 450 15.58 -11.61 9.39
C ASN A 450 14.24 -11.50 8.66
N THR A 451 13.57 -10.34 8.80
CA THR A 451 12.26 -10.08 8.22
C THR A 451 12.37 -9.02 7.12
N ILE A 452 11.80 -9.28 5.95
CA ILE A 452 11.86 -8.40 4.78
C ILE A 452 10.42 -7.99 4.41
N PRO A 453 10.09 -6.68 4.41
CA PRO A 453 8.78 -6.22 3.97
C PRO A 453 8.73 -6.08 2.44
N VAL A 454 7.62 -6.50 1.83
CA VAL A 454 7.37 -6.38 0.39
C VAL A 454 5.93 -5.91 0.17
N MET A 455 5.73 -4.99 -0.78
CA MET A 455 4.39 -4.63 -1.23
C MET A 455 3.94 -5.63 -2.29
N LEU A 456 2.78 -6.25 -2.09
CA LEU A 456 2.19 -7.17 -3.06
C LEU A 456 0.67 -7.15 -2.96
N ASP A 457 0.02 -6.84 -4.09
CA ASP A 457 -1.39 -7.12 -4.35
C ASP A 457 -1.52 -8.38 -5.20
N VAL A 458 -1.88 -9.49 -4.55
CA VAL A 458 -2.05 -10.80 -5.21
C VAL A 458 -3.15 -10.81 -6.28
N SER A 459 -4.08 -9.85 -6.26
CA SER A 459 -5.19 -9.79 -7.22
C SER A 459 -4.80 -9.18 -8.56
N SER A 460 -3.76 -8.32 -8.58
CA SER A 460 -3.36 -7.55 -9.75
C SER A 460 -1.92 -7.83 -10.20
N GLN A 461 -1.05 -8.34 -9.30
CA GLN A 461 0.38 -8.57 -9.55
C GLN A 461 0.76 -10.06 -9.58
N GLU A 462 0.05 -10.88 -10.36
CA GLU A 462 0.29 -12.36 -10.45
C GLU A 462 1.75 -12.69 -10.85
N GLY A 463 2.39 -11.88 -11.69
CA GLY A 463 3.79 -12.06 -12.09
C GLY A 463 4.79 -11.86 -10.95
N HIS A 464 4.56 -10.87 -10.10
CA HIS A 464 5.39 -10.58 -8.93
C HIS A 464 5.22 -11.67 -7.86
N LEU A 465 3.97 -12.11 -7.63
CA LEU A 465 3.67 -13.28 -6.79
C LEU A 465 4.45 -14.51 -7.27
N ASP A 466 4.40 -14.82 -8.57
CA ASP A 466 5.10 -15.97 -9.15
C ASP A 466 6.63 -15.90 -8.95
N SER A 467 7.21 -14.69 -9.04
CA SER A 467 8.63 -14.45 -8.79
C SER A 467 8.98 -14.63 -7.32
N LEU A 468 8.16 -14.10 -6.41
CA LEU A 468 8.36 -14.27 -4.97
C LEU A 468 8.25 -15.74 -4.58
N VAL A 469 7.20 -16.45 -5.02
CA VAL A 469 7.04 -17.88 -4.72
C VAL A 469 8.28 -18.67 -5.16
N ARG A 470 8.77 -18.46 -6.38
CA ARG A 470 9.99 -19.12 -6.89
C ARG A 470 11.22 -18.92 -6.00
N ASP A 471 11.32 -17.74 -5.38
CA ASP A 471 12.51 -17.33 -4.63
C ASP A 471 12.48 -17.81 -3.16
N HIS A 472 11.40 -18.49 -2.72
CA HIS A 472 11.22 -19.00 -1.34
C HIS A 472 11.05 -20.53 -1.30
N ASP A 473 11.28 -21.11 -0.11
CA ASP A 473 11.19 -22.56 0.13
C ASP A 473 9.79 -22.98 0.62
N LEU A 474 9.05 -22.04 1.23
CA LEU A 474 7.71 -22.24 1.77
C LEU A 474 6.87 -20.96 1.65
N VAL A 475 5.59 -21.09 1.35
CA VAL A 475 4.61 -20.00 1.38
C VAL A 475 3.61 -20.21 2.51
N ILE A 476 3.37 -19.19 3.32
CA ILE A 476 2.28 -19.17 4.31
C ILE A 476 1.24 -18.16 3.84
N SER A 477 0.00 -18.59 3.61
CA SER A 477 -1.09 -17.70 3.22
C SER A 477 -2.03 -17.43 4.41
N LEU A 478 -2.01 -16.18 4.89
CA LEU A 478 -2.97 -15.64 5.87
C LEU A 478 -3.89 -14.58 5.23
N LEU A 479 -4.05 -14.65 3.91
CA LEU A 479 -4.99 -13.85 3.13
C LEU A 479 -6.42 -14.43 3.21
N PRO A 480 -7.45 -13.68 2.74
CA PRO A 480 -8.78 -14.24 2.58
C PRO A 480 -8.76 -15.54 1.77
N TYR A 481 -9.56 -16.53 2.20
CA TYR A 481 -9.52 -17.89 1.65
C TYR A 481 -9.82 -18.00 0.14
N SER A 482 -10.45 -16.98 -0.44
CA SER A 482 -10.70 -16.87 -1.88
C SER A 482 -9.42 -16.79 -2.72
N PHE A 483 -8.31 -16.33 -2.15
CA PHE A 483 -7.02 -16.22 -2.85
C PHE A 483 -6.19 -17.51 -2.80
N HIS A 484 -6.51 -18.45 -1.90
CA HIS A 484 -5.73 -19.67 -1.72
C HIS A 484 -5.59 -20.53 -3.00
N PRO A 485 -6.63 -20.71 -3.85
CA PRO A 485 -6.48 -21.43 -5.11
C PRO A 485 -5.44 -20.80 -6.06
N LEU A 486 -5.43 -19.45 -6.17
CA LEU A 486 -4.48 -18.71 -6.99
C LEU A 486 -3.05 -18.94 -6.50
N ILE A 487 -2.84 -18.79 -5.19
CA ILE A 487 -1.52 -18.96 -4.57
C ILE A 487 -1.04 -20.41 -4.72
N ALA A 488 -1.90 -21.38 -4.45
CA ALA A 488 -1.58 -22.80 -4.57
C ALA A 488 -1.17 -23.19 -6.01
N LYS A 489 -1.80 -22.60 -7.04
CA LYS A 489 -1.39 -22.76 -8.44
C LYS A 489 0.07 -22.33 -8.68
N HIS A 490 0.51 -21.21 -8.10
CA HIS A 490 1.91 -20.78 -8.20
C HIS A 490 2.86 -21.67 -7.41
N CYS A 491 2.46 -22.08 -6.21
CA CYS A 491 3.22 -23.02 -5.38
C CYS A 491 3.46 -24.35 -6.12
N ILE A 492 2.42 -24.93 -6.72
CA ILE A 492 2.51 -26.14 -7.56
C ILE A 492 3.46 -25.92 -8.74
N LYS A 493 3.25 -24.84 -9.51
CA LYS A 493 4.07 -24.51 -10.69
C LYS A 493 5.56 -24.36 -10.33
N ARG A 494 5.86 -23.80 -9.16
CA ARG A 494 7.23 -23.53 -8.69
C ARG A 494 7.80 -24.64 -7.80
N LYS A 495 7.01 -25.67 -7.50
CA LYS A 495 7.36 -26.77 -6.57
C LYS A 495 7.73 -26.26 -5.17
N VAL A 496 6.93 -25.34 -4.65
CA VAL A 496 7.11 -24.73 -3.33
C VAL A 496 5.98 -25.19 -2.41
N ASN A 497 6.31 -25.55 -1.18
CA ASN A 497 5.32 -25.99 -0.20
C ASN A 497 4.43 -24.81 0.25
N MET A 498 3.27 -25.12 0.83
CA MET A 498 2.33 -24.09 1.30
C MET A 498 1.69 -24.44 2.64
N VAL A 499 1.43 -23.44 3.49
CA VAL A 499 0.65 -23.57 4.72
C VAL A 499 -0.46 -22.52 4.75
N THR A 500 -1.66 -22.89 5.22
CA THR A 500 -2.77 -21.97 5.44
C THR A 500 -3.50 -22.26 6.75
N ALA A 501 -4.11 -21.23 7.33
CA ALA A 501 -4.96 -21.35 8.52
C ALA A 501 -6.45 -21.34 8.16
N SER A 502 -6.81 -21.80 6.95
CA SER A 502 -8.19 -21.74 6.45
C SER A 502 -8.70 -23.12 6.05
N TYR A 503 -10.03 -23.25 6.07
CA TYR A 503 -10.76 -24.40 5.52
C TYR A 503 -10.29 -24.75 4.10
N LEU A 504 -10.19 -26.04 3.83
CA LEU A 504 -9.93 -26.52 2.48
C LEU A 504 -11.16 -26.28 1.59
N SER A 505 -11.09 -25.23 0.77
CA SER A 505 -12.24 -24.78 -0.02
C SER A 505 -12.64 -25.79 -1.11
N PRO A 506 -13.93 -25.84 -1.51
CA PRO A 506 -14.35 -26.65 -2.65
C PRO A 506 -13.61 -26.30 -3.94
N ALA A 507 -13.19 -25.03 -4.13
CA ALA A 507 -12.40 -24.61 -5.28
C ALA A 507 -10.98 -25.20 -5.27
N MET A 508 -10.34 -25.31 -4.11
CA MET A 508 -9.08 -26.08 -3.96
C MET A 508 -9.31 -27.58 -4.16
N LYS A 509 -10.54 -28.05 -3.94
CA LYS A 509 -10.99 -29.42 -4.24
C LYS A 509 -11.51 -29.60 -5.68
N LYS A 510 -11.52 -28.58 -6.57
CA LYS A 510 -12.20 -28.65 -7.88
C LYS A 510 -11.31 -28.16 -9.04
N SER A 511 -11.45 -28.84 -10.18
CA SER A 511 -10.64 -28.78 -11.41
C SER A 511 -10.31 -27.37 -11.97
N VAL A 512 -9.08 -27.22 -12.48
CA VAL A 512 -8.76 -26.35 -13.64
C VAL A 512 -8.90 -27.21 -14.90
N ARG A 513 -9.88 -26.89 -15.75
CA ARG A 513 -10.08 -27.54 -17.06
C ARG A 513 -9.21 -26.83 -18.11
N ASN A 514 -8.46 -27.60 -18.89
CA ASN A 514 -8.37 -27.38 -20.33
C ASN A 514 -8.24 -28.73 -21.05
N SER A 515 -9.12 -28.93 -22.04
CA SER A 515 -9.13 -29.97 -23.09
C SER A 515 -9.24 -31.46 -22.70
N GLY A 516 -10.45 -32.00 -22.91
CA GLY A 516 -10.66 -33.33 -23.50
C GLY A 516 -10.55 -34.58 -22.61
N LEU A 517 -11.72 -35.18 -22.33
CA LEU A 517 -11.99 -36.56 -21.89
C LEU A 517 -11.96 -36.94 -20.39
N LEU A 518 -13.07 -37.59 -20.04
CA LEU A 518 -13.45 -38.43 -18.89
C LEU A 518 -13.54 -37.86 -17.46
N SER A 519 -14.71 -38.12 -16.89
CA SER A 519 -15.15 -37.80 -15.53
C SER A 519 -14.58 -38.82 -14.54
N ILE A 520 -13.63 -38.42 -13.70
CA ILE A 520 -13.14 -39.15 -12.53
C ILE A 520 -13.25 -38.22 -11.31
N ASN A 521 -13.52 -38.78 -10.12
CA ASN A 521 -13.88 -38.11 -8.87
C ASN A 521 -13.07 -36.83 -8.54
N VAL A 522 -13.82 -35.79 -8.14
CA VAL A 522 -13.48 -34.37 -8.33
C VAL A 522 -12.43 -33.82 -7.33
N SER A 523 -12.16 -34.48 -6.20
CA SER A 523 -11.16 -34.04 -5.19
C SER A 523 -9.72 -34.51 -5.45
N LEU A 524 -9.52 -35.45 -6.37
CA LEU A 524 -8.23 -36.13 -6.54
C LEU A 524 -7.20 -35.26 -7.27
N LEU A 525 -7.59 -34.35 -8.17
CA LEU A 525 -6.63 -33.71 -9.07
C LEU A 525 -5.72 -32.66 -8.41
N PHE A 526 -6.19 -31.82 -7.48
CA PHE A 526 -5.30 -30.82 -6.86
C PHE A 526 -4.32 -31.47 -5.86
N SER A 527 -4.78 -32.51 -5.14
CA SER A 527 -3.90 -33.36 -4.33
C SER A 527 -2.91 -34.11 -5.23
N TYR A 528 -3.40 -34.75 -6.28
CA TYR A 528 -2.59 -35.47 -7.26
C TYR A 528 -1.57 -34.57 -7.95
N VAL A 529 -1.95 -33.37 -8.39
CA VAL A 529 -1.02 -32.41 -9.03
C VAL A 529 0.00 -31.88 -8.02
N ALA A 530 -0.38 -31.67 -6.75
CA ALA A 530 0.57 -31.33 -5.69
C ALA A 530 1.51 -32.50 -5.35
N GLU A 531 0.99 -33.74 -5.34
CA GLU A 531 1.75 -34.98 -5.18
C GLU A 531 2.73 -35.20 -6.33
N GLU A 532 2.28 -35.04 -7.59
CA GLU A 532 3.12 -35.08 -8.79
C GLU A 532 4.17 -33.97 -8.79
N ALA A 533 3.82 -32.77 -8.32
CA ALA A 533 4.77 -31.69 -8.13
C ALA A 533 5.76 -31.94 -6.98
N GLY A 534 5.49 -32.94 -6.12
CA GLY A 534 6.31 -33.31 -4.97
C GLY A 534 6.21 -32.36 -3.79
N ILE A 535 5.14 -31.56 -3.71
CA ILE A 535 4.95 -30.53 -2.67
C ILE A 535 3.93 -30.96 -1.62
N THR A 536 4.01 -30.30 -0.46
CA THR A 536 3.10 -30.43 0.66
C THR A 536 2.34 -29.12 0.84
N ILE A 537 1.01 -29.20 0.87
CA ILE A 537 0.12 -28.07 1.15
C ILE A 537 -0.65 -28.40 2.43
N VAL A 538 -0.30 -27.76 3.54
CA VAL A 538 -0.97 -27.96 4.83
C VAL A 538 -2.07 -26.91 5.00
N ASN A 539 -3.31 -27.36 5.10
CA ASN A 539 -4.48 -26.52 5.34
C ASN A 539 -4.95 -26.63 6.79
N GLU A 540 -5.89 -25.77 7.16
CA GLU A 540 -6.60 -25.88 8.44
C GLU A 540 -5.68 -25.80 9.66
N MET A 541 -4.57 -25.05 9.57
CA MET A 541 -3.62 -24.83 10.67
C MET A 541 -3.93 -23.53 11.44
N GLY A 542 -5.12 -23.43 12.01
CA GLY A 542 -5.55 -22.28 12.82
C GLY A 542 -6.16 -22.68 14.16
N LEU A 543 -7.16 -21.91 14.62
CA LEU A 543 -7.95 -22.21 15.82
C LEU A 543 -9.15 -23.12 15.48
N ASP A 544 -10.00 -22.63 14.58
CA ASP A 544 -11.20 -23.28 14.04
C ASP A 544 -11.31 -22.84 12.57
N PRO A 545 -10.78 -23.62 11.62
CA PRO A 545 -10.28 -24.99 11.76
C PRO A 545 -8.78 -25.05 12.14
N GLY A 546 -8.41 -26.04 12.96
CA GLY A 546 -7.07 -26.37 13.41
C GLY A 546 -7.05 -26.99 14.80
N ILE A 547 -6.89 -26.19 15.86
CA ILE A 547 -6.83 -26.70 17.24
C ILE A 547 -8.08 -27.53 17.61
N ASP A 548 -9.25 -27.13 17.14
CA ASP A 548 -10.49 -27.90 17.26
C ASP A 548 -10.37 -29.33 16.70
N HIS A 549 -9.81 -29.50 15.49
CA HIS A 549 -9.55 -30.79 14.84
C HIS A 549 -8.55 -31.61 15.64
N MET A 550 -7.43 -30.99 16.01
CA MET A 550 -6.34 -31.66 16.70
C MET A 550 -6.78 -32.24 18.05
N LEU A 551 -7.52 -31.45 18.85
CA LEU A 551 -8.05 -31.89 20.14
C LEU A 551 -9.16 -32.94 19.98
N ALA A 552 -10.01 -32.81 18.97
CA ALA A 552 -11.04 -33.81 18.68
C ALA A 552 -10.40 -35.15 18.31
N MET A 553 -9.45 -35.16 17.37
CA MET A 553 -8.79 -36.37 16.89
C MET A 553 -7.91 -37.02 17.95
N GLU A 554 -7.23 -36.25 18.81
CA GLU A 554 -6.49 -36.80 19.94
C GLU A 554 -7.43 -37.63 20.86
N CYS A 555 -8.60 -37.08 21.18
CA CYS A 555 -9.58 -37.77 22.03
C CYS A 555 -10.20 -39.00 21.35
N ILE A 556 -10.63 -38.84 20.09
CA ILE A 556 -11.27 -39.91 19.31
C ILE A 556 -10.30 -41.08 19.10
N ASN A 557 -9.04 -40.81 18.77
CA ASN A 557 -8.05 -41.85 18.56
C ASN A 557 -7.69 -42.58 19.87
N LYS A 558 -7.64 -41.88 21.02
CA LYS A 558 -7.49 -42.52 22.33
C LYS A 558 -8.67 -43.44 22.66
N ALA A 559 -9.90 -42.97 22.45
CA ALA A 559 -11.10 -43.78 22.67
C ALA A 559 -11.10 -45.04 21.78
N LYS A 560 -10.77 -44.91 20.50
CA LYS A 560 -10.66 -46.05 19.57
C LYS A 560 -9.56 -47.04 19.97
N ALA A 561 -8.42 -46.55 20.47
CA ALA A 561 -7.33 -47.41 20.95
C ALA A 561 -7.74 -48.24 22.18
N GLU A 562 -8.66 -47.73 22.99
CA GLU A 562 -9.27 -48.41 24.14
C GLU A 562 -10.49 -49.28 23.75
N SER A 563 -10.74 -49.47 22.43
CA SER A 563 -11.90 -50.17 21.88
C SER A 563 -13.26 -49.56 22.24
N CYS A 564 -13.28 -48.27 22.60
CA CYS A 564 -14.50 -47.53 22.89
C CYS A 564 -15.15 -46.99 21.60
N THR A 565 -16.46 -46.80 21.63
CA THR A 565 -17.23 -46.20 20.53
C THR A 565 -17.55 -44.74 20.82
N VAL A 566 -17.37 -43.85 19.84
CA VAL A 566 -17.78 -42.44 19.98
C VAL A 566 -19.26 -42.32 19.61
N GLU A 567 -20.08 -41.95 20.59
CA GLU A 567 -21.54 -41.81 20.45
C GLU A 567 -21.97 -40.36 20.19
N SER A 568 -21.23 -39.37 20.68
CA SER A 568 -21.54 -37.96 20.43
C SER A 568 -20.29 -37.08 20.33
N TYR A 569 -20.40 -36.03 19.53
CA TYR A 569 -19.39 -34.99 19.38
C TYR A 569 -20.06 -33.61 19.31
N SER A 570 -19.65 -32.71 20.21
CA SER A 570 -20.05 -31.31 20.22
C SER A 570 -18.80 -30.43 20.31
N SER A 571 -18.69 -29.41 19.46
CA SER A 571 -17.56 -28.47 19.50
C SER A 571 -18.03 -27.04 19.33
N PHE A 572 -17.72 -26.20 20.32
CA PHE A 572 -18.11 -24.80 20.36
C PHE A 572 -16.89 -23.91 20.56
N CYS A 573 -16.71 -22.95 19.66
CA CYS A 573 -15.56 -22.04 19.65
C CYS A 573 -16.01 -20.58 19.56
N GLY A 574 -15.35 -19.68 20.28
CA GLY A 574 -15.59 -18.24 20.18
C GLY A 574 -14.34 -17.43 20.45
N GLY A 575 -14.02 -16.52 19.53
CA GLY A 575 -13.14 -15.38 19.81
C GLY A 575 -13.96 -14.17 20.22
N LEU A 576 -13.75 -13.72 21.44
CA LEU A 576 -14.55 -12.73 22.17
C LEU A 576 -13.64 -11.65 22.76
N PRO A 577 -14.14 -10.47 23.16
CA PRO A 577 -13.41 -9.64 24.12
C PRO A 577 -13.25 -10.41 25.44
N ALA A 578 -12.21 -10.10 26.22
CA ALA A 578 -12.20 -10.53 27.62
C ALA A 578 -13.43 -9.97 28.36
N PRO A 579 -13.96 -10.64 29.40
CA PRO A 579 -15.20 -10.23 30.06
C PRO A 579 -15.22 -8.76 30.48
N GLU A 580 -14.11 -8.25 31.00
CA GLU A 580 -13.93 -6.86 31.42
C GLU A 580 -13.95 -5.85 30.25
N CYS A 581 -13.74 -6.31 29.02
CA CYS A 581 -13.77 -5.50 27.78
C CYS A 581 -15.06 -5.73 26.96
N SER A 582 -16.04 -6.43 27.52
CA SER A 582 -17.28 -6.80 26.83
C SER A 582 -18.44 -5.81 27.02
N ASP A 583 -18.21 -4.67 27.68
CA ASP A 583 -19.26 -3.69 27.99
C ASP A 583 -19.62 -2.84 26.76
N ASN A 584 -20.39 -3.44 25.86
CA ASN A 584 -21.00 -2.78 24.71
C ASN A 584 -22.29 -3.51 24.30
N PRO A 585 -23.15 -2.91 23.45
CA PRO A 585 -24.45 -3.48 23.10
C PRO A 585 -24.39 -4.89 22.49
N LEU A 586 -23.32 -5.22 21.77
CA LEU A 586 -23.13 -6.54 21.16
C LEU A 586 -22.40 -7.52 22.07
N ARG A 587 -21.83 -7.04 23.19
CA ARG A 587 -20.84 -7.74 24.00
C ARG A 587 -19.73 -8.35 23.14
N TYR A 588 -19.34 -7.62 22.10
CA TYR A 588 -18.39 -8.09 21.10
C TYR A 588 -17.49 -6.95 20.64
N LYS A 589 -16.25 -7.28 20.29
CA LYS A 589 -15.31 -6.34 19.66
C LYS A 589 -14.65 -7.04 18.48
N PHE A 590 -14.36 -6.28 17.43
CA PHE A 590 -13.83 -6.80 16.18
C PHE A 590 -12.32 -6.61 16.11
N SER A 591 -11.58 -7.70 15.91
CA SER A 591 -10.14 -7.70 15.61
C SER A 591 -9.84 -7.97 14.13
N TRP A 592 -10.88 -8.03 13.29
CA TRP A 592 -10.81 -8.07 11.82
C TRP A 592 -12.14 -7.56 11.25
N SER A 593 -12.25 -7.44 9.92
CA SER A 593 -13.46 -6.92 9.29
C SER A 593 -14.74 -7.66 9.74
N PRO A 594 -15.77 -6.95 10.25
CA PRO A 594 -17.01 -7.57 10.74
C PRO A 594 -17.81 -8.34 9.69
N TYR A 595 -17.57 -8.09 8.40
CA TYR A 595 -18.38 -8.57 7.28
C TYR A 595 -18.67 -10.07 7.35
N GLY A 596 -17.64 -10.91 7.53
CA GLY A 596 -17.80 -12.36 7.60
C GLY A 596 -18.54 -12.84 8.86
N VAL A 597 -18.37 -12.14 9.97
CA VAL A 597 -19.07 -12.45 11.23
C VAL A 597 -20.56 -12.17 11.08
N LEU A 598 -20.91 -11.04 10.49
CA LEU A 598 -22.29 -10.63 10.22
C LEU A 598 -22.96 -11.57 9.21
N LEU A 599 -22.29 -11.91 8.10
CA LEU A 599 -22.83 -12.82 7.09
C LEU A 599 -23.11 -14.23 7.65
N ASN A 600 -22.29 -14.70 8.58
CA ASN A 600 -22.51 -16.00 9.23
C ASN A 600 -23.83 -16.06 10.02
N THR A 601 -24.37 -14.92 10.49
CA THR A 601 -25.62 -14.91 11.27
C THR A 601 -26.87 -15.27 10.45
N ILE A 602 -26.79 -15.15 9.11
CA ILE A 602 -27.86 -15.52 8.18
C ILE A 602 -27.54 -16.79 7.39
N SER A 603 -26.40 -17.42 7.65
CA SER A 603 -25.99 -18.66 6.97
C SER A 603 -26.82 -19.85 7.46
N PRO A 604 -27.04 -20.87 6.60
CA PRO A 604 -27.73 -22.08 7.04
C PRO A 604 -26.86 -22.91 7.97
N ALA A 605 -27.50 -23.73 8.80
CA ALA A 605 -26.82 -24.73 9.63
C ALA A 605 -27.44 -26.12 9.50
N ILE A 606 -26.61 -27.15 9.36
CA ILE A 606 -27.03 -28.56 9.30
C ILE A 606 -26.21 -29.33 10.33
N PHE A 607 -26.86 -30.06 11.22
CA PHE A 607 -26.17 -30.85 12.25
C PHE A 607 -26.98 -32.08 12.63
N LEU A 608 -26.31 -33.06 13.23
CA LEU A 608 -26.93 -34.28 13.71
C LEU A 608 -27.15 -34.16 15.22
N LYS A 609 -28.37 -34.42 15.68
CA LYS A 609 -28.70 -34.47 17.11
C LYS A 609 -29.67 -35.61 17.35
N ASP A 610 -29.30 -36.53 18.23
CA ASP A 610 -30.13 -37.67 18.63
C ASP A 610 -30.66 -38.48 17.42
N ASN A 611 -29.75 -38.79 16.48
CA ASN A 611 -30.01 -39.44 15.18
C ASN A 611 -30.90 -38.66 14.20
N GLN A 612 -31.24 -37.42 14.51
CA GLN A 612 -32.02 -36.56 13.63
C GLN A 612 -31.14 -35.49 12.99
N VAL A 613 -31.22 -35.39 11.65
CA VAL A 613 -30.58 -34.30 10.92
C VAL A 613 -31.45 -33.06 11.06
N ILE A 614 -30.93 -32.06 11.77
CA ILE A 614 -31.59 -30.76 11.96
C ILE A 614 -31.04 -29.81 10.90
N ASN A 615 -31.93 -29.18 10.14
CA ASN A 615 -31.62 -28.20 9.11
C ASN A 615 -32.24 -26.84 9.48
N VAL A 616 -31.39 -25.85 9.71
CA VAL A 616 -31.76 -24.46 9.95
C VAL A 616 -31.57 -23.68 8.64
N PRO A 617 -32.64 -23.13 8.06
CA PRO A 617 -32.58 -22.44 6.77
C PRO A 617 -31.77 -21.14 6.85
N PRO A 618 -31.29 -20.61 5.70
CA PRO A 618 -30.68 -19.29 5.65
C PRO A 618 -31.72 -18.18 5.91
N GLY A 619 -31.24 -16.95 6.15
CA GLY A 619 -32.10 -15.76 6.29
C GLY A 619 -32.39 -15.33 7.73
N GLY A 620 -31.65 -15.89 8.70
CA GLY A 620 -31.62 -15.38 10.08
C GLY A 620 -32.28 -16.25 11.15
N SER A 621 -33.01 -17.31 10.76
CA SER A 621 -33.56 -18.30 11.70
C SER A 621 -32.49 -18.96 12.58
N LEU A 622 -31.22 -18.87 12.18
CA LEU A 622 -30.09 -19.32 12.97
C LEU A 622 -30.02 -18.63 14.34
N MET A 623 -30.30 -17.34 14.41
CA MET A 623 -30.24 -16.60 15.68
C MET A 623 -31.34 -17.05 16.66
N ASP A 624 -32.44 -17.60 16.16
CA ASP A 624 -33.52 -18.17 16.98
C ASP A 624 -33.16 -19.56 17.54
N SER A 625 -32.16 -20.24 16.95
CA SER A 625 -31.65 -21.54 17.41
C SER A 625 -30.59 -21.44 18.51
N THR A 626 -30.31 -20.23 19.00
CA THR A 626 -29.29 -19.95 20.00
C THR A 626 -29.67 -20.56 21.36
N THR A 627 -28.71 -21.16 22.04
CA THR A 627 -28.89 -21.81 23.36
C THR A 627 -27.89 -21.25 24.39
N PRO A 628 -28.27 -21.13 25.68
CA PRO A 628 -27.33 -20.83 26.76
C PRO A 628 -26.23 -21.89 26.87
N MET A 629 -25.02 -21.47 27.21
CA MET A 629 -23.83 -22.33 27.27
C MET A 629 -23.18 -22.26 28.66
N ASP A 630 -23.74 -23.01 29.61
CA ASP A 630 -23.45 -22.87 31.05
C ASP A 630 -22.27 -23.75 31.54
N PHE A 631 -21.46 -24.30 30.64
CA PHE A 631 -20.34 -25.20 31.00
C PHE A 631 -19.18 -24.48 31.73
N PHE A 632 -19.18 -23.14 31.73
CA PHE A 632 -18.28 -22.33 32.56
C PHE A 632 -19.08 -21.30 33.38
N PRO A 633 -19.32 -21.55 34.69
CA PRO A 633 -20.18 -20.68 35.50
C PRO A 633 -19.77 -19.20 35.58
N GLY A 634 -18.48 -18.90 35.35
CA GLY A 634 -17.96 -17.52 35.33
C GLY A 634 -18.22 -16.75 34.03
N PHE A 635 -18.72 -17.41 32.98
CA PHE A 635 -19.04 -16.76 31.70
C PHE A 635 -20.53 -16.86 31.38
N ASN A 636 -21.10 -15.77 30.89
CA ASN A 636 -22.49 -15.72 30.45
C ASN A 636 -22.57 -15.95 28.93
N LEU A 637 -22.38 -17.20 28.51
CA LEU A 637 -22.24 -17.57 27.10
C LEU A 637 -23.58 -18.00 26.48
N GLU A 638 -23.69 -17.77 25.18
CA GLU A 638 -24.69 -18.36 24.32
C GLU A 638 -23.99 -18.99 23.10
N GLY A 639 -24.61 -19.99 22.49
CA GLY A 639 -24.05 -20.62 21.30
C GLY A 639 -25.11 -21.06 20.31
N PHE A 640 -24.73 -21.00 19.03
CA PHE A 640 -25.55 -21.39 17.90
C PHE A 640 -24.73 -22.26 16.93
N PRO A 641 -25.36 -23.21 16.23
CA PRO A 641 -24.66 -24.11 15.32
C PRO A 641 -24.07 -23.36 14.12
N ASN A 642 -23.04 -23.91 13.49
CA ASN A 642 -22.38 -23.29 12.34
C ASN A 642 -22.35 -24.24 11.15
N ARG A 643 -22.72 -23.75 9.97
CA ARG A 643 -22.52 -24.43 8.67
C ARG A 643 -23.01 -25.88 8.75
N ASP A 644 -22.29 -26.80 8.12
CA ASP A 644 -22.69 -28.21 8.07
C ASP A 644 -21.74 -29.07 8.90
N SER A 645 -22.23 -29.53 10.05
CA SER A 645 -21.52 -30.40 10.99
C SER A 645 -21.54 -31.87 10.57
N THR A 646 -22.49 -32.30 9.73
CA THR A 646 -22.63 -33.71 9.33
C THR A 646 -21.43 -34.20 8.52
N LYS A 647 -20.76 -33.28 7.83
CA LYS A 647 -19.54 -33.54 7.05
C LYS A 647 -18.35 -34.03 7.87
N TYR A 648 -18.35 -33.88 9.19
CA TYR A 648 -17.23 -34.31 10.04
C TYR A 648 -17.31 -35.78 10.47
N ALA A 649 -18.42 -36.47 10.23
CA ALA A 649 -18.59 -37.87 10.58
C ALA A 649 -17.53 -38.77 9.91
N GLU A 650 -17.28 -38.58 8.61
CA GLU A 650 -16.31 -39.37 7.86
C GLU A 650 -14.85 -38.97 8.14
N PRO A 651 -14.43 -37.69 8.09
CA PRO A 651 -13.05 -37.29 8.37
C PRO A 651 -12.56 -37.67 9.78
N TYR A 652 -13.44 -37.67 10.78
CA TYR A 652 -13.11 -38.10 12.13
C TYR A 652 -13.31 -39.63 12.36
N GLY A 653 -13.96 -40.31 11.42
CA GLY A 653 -14.33 -41.71 11.53
C GLY A 653 -15.27 -41.99 12.71
N ILE A 654 -16.32 -41.19 12.86
CA ILE A 654 -17.34 -41.28 13.93
C ILE A 654 -18.75 -41.38 13.33
N GLN A 655 -18.90 -42.13 12.23
CA GLN A 655 -20.17 -42.29 11.52
C GLN A 655 -21.28 -42.93 12.37
N THR A 656 -20.92 -43.60 13.45
CA THR A 656 -21.84 -44.20 14.42
C THR A 656 -22.38 -43.22 15.46
N ALA A 657 -21.80 -42.01 15.54
CA ALA A 657 -22.23 -41.04 16.54
C ALA A 657 -23.64 -40.52 16.21
N HIS A 658 -24.52 -40.54 17.20
CA HIS A 658 -25.90 -40.08 17.09
C HIS A 658 -26.01 -38.55 17.18
N THR A 659 -24.96 -37.86 17.64
CA THR A 659 -24.92 -36.39 17.74
C THR A 659 -23.58 -35.88 17.19
N LEU A 660 -23.64 -34.98 16.21
CA LEU A 660 -22.51 -34.22 15.66
C LEU A 660 -22.95 -32.77 15.49
N ILE A 661 -22.44 -31.90 16.35
CA ILE A 661 -22.71 -30.46 16.30
C ILE A 661 -21.42 -29.66 16.45
N ARG A 662 -21.28 -28.65 15.60
CA ARG A 662 -20.29 -27.60 15.73
C ARG A 662 -20.97 -26.25 15.78
N GLY A 663 -20.48 -25.34 16.59
CA GLY A 663 -21.10 -24.04 16.76
C GLY A 663 -20.17 -22.93 17.20
N THR A 664 -20.72 -21.72 17.18
CA THR A 664 -20.05 -20.49 17.63
C THR A 664 -20.47 -20.17 19.06
N LEU A 665 -19.53 -19.70 19.88
CA LEU A 665 -19.81 -19.06 21.16
C LEU A 665 -19.83 -17.54 21.04
N ARG A 666 -20.79 -16.92 21.72
CA ARG A 666 -20.90 -15.48 21.96
C ARG A 666 -21.26 -15.22 23.40
N PHE A 667 -21.10 -13.97 23.86
CA PHE A 667 -21.73 -13.57 25.10
C PHE A 667 -23.23 -13.42 24.87
N LYS A 668 -24.02 -13.79 25.90
CA LYS A 668 -25.48 -13.72 25.87
C LYS A 668 -25.94 -12.36 25.36
N GLY A 669 -26.95 -12.30 24.49
CA GLY A 669 -27.51 -11.05 23.95
C GLY A 669 -26.97 -10.64 22.57
N PHE A 670 -25.84 -11.19 22.13
CA PHE A 670 -25.34 -10.96 20.76
C PHE A 670 -26.37 -11.36 19.71
N SER A 671 -26.93 -12.57 19.81
CA SER A 671 -27.88 -13.12 18.84
C SER A 671 -29.19 -12.33 18.83
N LYS A 672 -29.59 -11.81 20.00
CA LYS A 672 -30.75 -10.92 20.14
C LYS A 672 -30.55 -9.59 19.39
N ALA A 673 -29.35 -9.01 19.48
CA ALA A 673 -28.96 -7.82 18.73
C ALA A 673 -28.91 -8.08 17.22
N MET A 674 -28.28 -9.18 16.80
CA MET A 674 -28.21 -9.58 15.39
C MET A 674 -29.60 -9.79 14.76
N SER A 675 -30.52 -10.41 15.52
CA SER A 675 -31.93 -10.54 15.11
C SER A 675 -32.58 -9.18 14.80
N GLY A 676 -32.23 -8.12 15.54
CA GLY A 676 -32.66 -6.75 15.24
C GLY A 676 -32.14 -6.24 13.90
N PHE A 677 -30.85 -6.44 13.61
CA PHE A 677 -30.25 -6.05 12.32
C PHE A 677 -30.85 -6.82 11.14
N ILE A 678 -31.11 -8.12 11.31
CA ILE A 678 -31.73 -8.97 10.29
C ILE A 678 -33.14 -8.48 9.97
N LYS A 679 -33.96 -8.20 10.99
CA LYS A 679 -35.34 -7.69 10.82
C LYS A 679 -35.41 -6.34 10.09
N LEU A 680 -34.36 -5.52 10.22
CA LEU A 680 -34.25 -4.23 9.54
C LEU A 680 -33.60 -4.32 8.14
N GLY A 681 -33.35 -5.52 7.62
CA GLY A 681 -32.74 -5.70 6.31
C GLY A 681 -31.27 -5.30 6.24
N LEU A 682 -30.60 -5.12 7.38
CA LEU A 682 -29.22 -4.61 7.41
C LEU A 682 -28.16 -5.67 7.08
N ILE A 683 -28.49 -6.96 7.25
CA ILE A 683 -27.62 -8.07 6.84
C ILE A 683 -27.91 -8.42 5.38
N ASN A 684 -27.68 -7.45 4.49
CA ASN A 684 -27.93 -7.59 3.05
C ASN A 684 -26.66 -7.29 2.23
N SER A 685 -26.19 -8.30 1.49
CA SER A 685 -25.01 -8.22 0.62
C SER A 685 -25.28 -7.70 -0.78
N ASP A 686 -26.53 -7.46 -1.15
CA ASP A 686 -26.90 -6.99 -2.48
C ASP A 686 -26.32 -5.59 -2.75
N PRO A 687 -25.95 -5.29 -4.01
CA PRO A 687 -25.44 -3.98 -4.37
C PRO A 687 -26.42 -2.87 -4.02
N SER A 688 -25.95 -1.82 -3.33
CA SER A 688 -26.78 -0.68 -2.92
C SER A 688 -26.34 0.60 -3.64
N PRO A 689 -27.08 1.07 -4.68
CA PRO A 689 -26.72 2.26 -5.44
C PRO A 689 -26.64 3.53 -4.59
N ILE A 690 -27.46 3.64 -3.54
CA ILE A 690 -27.50 4.80 -2.65
C ILE A 690 -26.27 4.95 -1.76
N LEU A 691 -25.51 3.86 -1.54
CA LEU A 691 -24.31 3.86 -0.69
C LEU A 691 -23.01 3.95 -1.49
N GLN A 692 -23.08 3.97 -2.83
CA GLN A 692 -21.91 4.11 -3.69
C GLN A 692 -21.19 5.45 -3.46
N HIS A 693 -19.89 5.47 -3.69
CA HIS A 693 -19.05 6.67 -3.53
C HIS A 693 -19.42 7.85 -4.46
N THR A 694 -20.24 7.62 -5.48
CA THR A 694 -20.72 8.62 -6.43
C THR A 694 -22.07 9.22 -6.00
N SER A 695 -22.73 8.63 -5.01
CA SER A 695 -24.04 9.02 -4.52
C SER A 695 -23.91 10.04 -3.37
N SER A 696 -24.96 10.83 -3.15
CA SER A 696 -25.02 11.75 -2.01
C SER A 696 -24.92 10.96 -0.69
N PRO A 697 -24.25 11.49 0.34
CA PRO A 697 -24.23 10.85 1.66
C PRO A 697 -25.66 10.67 2.20
N VAL A 698 -25.92 9.51 2.79
CA VAL A 698 -27.22 9.13 3.37
C VAL A 698 -27.04 8.93 4.87
N SER A 699 -27.98 9.40 5.68
CA SER A 699 -27.97 9.15 7.13
C SER A 699 -28.54 7.78 7.49
N TRP A 700 -28.20 7.26 8.68
CA TRP A 700 -28.79 6.01 9.16
C TRP A 700 -30.30 6.05 9.23
N LYS A 701 -30.88 7.18 9.66
CA LYS A 701 -32.32 7.42 9.63
C LYS A 701 -32.90 7.30 8.22
N GLU A 702 -32.29 7.95 7.24
CA GLU A 702 -32.76 7.90 5.84
C GLU A 702 -32.69 6.48 5.26
N LEU A 703 -31.58 5.76 5.52
CA LEU A 703 -31.43 4.38 5.08
C LEU A 703 -32.49 3.46 5.71
N LEU A 704 -32.72 3.59 7.02
CA LEU A 704 -33.72 2.78 7.72
C LEU A 704 -35.15 3.13 7.31
N CYS A 705 -35.46 4.41 7.08
CA CYS A 705 -36.74 4.81 6.48
C CYS A 705 -36.95 4.09 5.14
N GLN A 706 -35.93 4.05 4.27
CA GLN A 706 -36.02 3.34 3.00
C GLN A 706 -36.21 1.83 3.17
N GLN A 707 -35.53 1.18 4.12
CA GLN A 707 -35.70 -0.26 4.37
C GLN A 707 -37.10 -0.62 4.91
N MET A 708 -37.81 0.35 5.49
CA MET A 708 -39.16 0.18 6.05
C MET A 708 -40.24 0.82 5.16
N ASP A 709 -39.92 1.24 3.93
CA ASP A 709 -40.83 1.93 3.01
C ASP A 709 -41.48 3.21 3.59
N LEU A 710 -40.74 3.96 4.41
CA LEU A 710 -41.16 5.23 5.01
C LEU A 710 -40.56 6.45 4.28
N SER A 711 -41.26 7.58 4.34
CA SER A 711 -40.71 8.87 3.87
C SER A 711 -39.53 9.32 4.73
N SER A 712 -38.47 9.85 4.13
CA SER A 712 -37.34 10.44 4.87
C SER A 712 -37.72 11.69 5.68
N SER A 713 -38.86 12.32 5.36
CA SER A 713 -39.37 13.52 6.05
C SER A 713 -40.17 13.23 7.33
N VAL A 714 -40.23 11.98 7.81
CA VAL A 714 -41.00 11.66 9.02
C VAL A 714 -40.37 12.27 10.28
N SER A 715 -41.23 12.61 11.24
CA SER A 715 -40.78 13.08 12.55
C SER A 715 -40.00 11.98 13.28
N GLN A 716 -39.07 12.39 14.16
CA GLN A 716 -38.22 11.45 14.89
C GLN A 716 -39.02 10.42 15.68
N ASN A 717 -40.13 10.85 16.32
CA ASN A 717 -40.97 9.96 17.12
C ASN A 717 -41.66 8.88 16.28
N VAL A 718 -42.15 9.24 15.08
CA VAL A 718 -42.80 8.28 14.17
C VAL A 718 -41.76 7.30 13.62
N PHE A 719 -40.57 7.78 13.29
CA PHE A 719 -39.46 6.94 12.85
C PHE A 719 -39.06 5.93 13.93
N GLU A 720 -38.79 6.37 15.16
CA GLU A 720 -38.38 5.48 16.25
C GLU A 720 -39.47 4.46 16.60
N GLN A 721 -40.74 4.86 16.56
CA GLN A 721 -41.87 3.95 16.78
C GLN A 721 -41.92 2.85 15.69
N ALA A 722 -41.72 3.22 14.42
CA ALA A 722 -41.69 2.25 13.34
C ALA A 722 -40.52 1.26 13.47
N VAL A 723 -39.33 1.75 13.85
CA VAL A 723 -38.17 0.88 14.13
C VAL A 723 -38.47 -0.08 15.30
N TYR A 724 -39.10 0.42 16.37
CA TYR A 724 -39.50 -0.41 17.51
C TYR A 724 -40.45 -1.53 17.10
N GLU A 725 -41.44 -1.23 16.24
CA GLU A 725 -42.36 -2.24 15.70
C GLU A 725 -41.64 -3.27 14.82
N HIS A 726 -40.79 -2.84 13.88
CA HIS A 726 -40.05 -3.73 12.98
C HIS A 726 -39.04 -4.63 13.72
N THR A 727 -38.44 -4.13 14.80
CA THR A 727 -37.54 -4.92 15.64
C THR A 727 -38.28 -5.89 16.58
N GLY A 728 -39.61 -5.88 16.55
CA GLY A 728 -40.48 -6.77 17.32
C GLY A 728 -40.74 -6.30 18.75
N GLN A 729 -40.86 -4.99 18.95
CA GLN A 729 -41.22 -4.33 20.21
C GLN A 729 -40.31 -4.75 21.37
N ASP A 730 -39.00 -4.67 21.14
CA ASP A 730 -37.99 -5.11 22.10
C ASP A 730 -37.03 -3.97 22.45
N ASP A 731 -37.06 -3.55 23.72
CA ASP A 731 -36.25 -2.43 24.22
C ASP A 731 -34.75 -2.66 24.02
N PHE A 732 -34.26 -3.90 24.21
CA PHE A 732 -32.84 -4.21 24.05
C PHE A 732 -32.35 -4.01 22.61
N ARG A 733 -33.15 -4.42 21.61
CA ARG A 733 -32.82 -4.18 20.19
C ARG A 733 -32.84 -2.68 19.87
N MET A 734 -33.80 -1.95 20.43
CA MET A 734 -33.91 -0.51 20.21
C MET A 734 -32.74 0.25 20.84
N ASP A 735 -32.39 -0.07 22.08
CA ASP A 735 -31.23 0.49 22.78
C ASP A 735 -29.92 0.16 22.08
N THR A 736 -29.80 -1.04 21.51
CA THR A 736 -28.64 -1.44 20.70
C THR A 736 -28.44 -0.50 19.51
N LEU A 737 -29.50 -0.22 18.74
CA LEU A 737 -29.45 0.70 17.60
C LEU A 737 -29.13 2.13 18.05
N ARG A 738 -29.69 2.57 19.18
CA ARG A 738 -29.43 3.89 19.76
C ARG A 738 -27.96 4.06 20.15
N CYS A 739 -27.41 3.11 20.90
CA CYS A 739 -26.01 3.13 21.33
C CYS A 739 -25.03 3.09 20.15
N LEU A 740 -25.41 2.45 19.04
CA LEU A 740 -24.60 2.40 17.82
C LEU A 740 -24.78 3.64 16.92
N GLY A 741 -25.63 4.60 17.30
CA GLY A 741 -25.86 5.84 16.53
C GLY A 741 -26.72 5.65 15.28
N MET A 742 -27.43 4.53 15.17
CA MET A 742 -28.15 4.14 13.94
C MET A 742 -29.57 4.72 13.87
N LEU A 743 -30.02 5.45 14.89
CA LEU A 743 -31.35 6.06 14.95
C LEU A 743 -31.35 7.57 14.64
N GLY A 744 -30.21 8.12 14.24
CA GLY A 744 -30.06 9.56 14.02
C GLY A 744 -29.49 9.92 12.66
N ASP A 745 -28.98 11.14 12.58
CA ASP A 745 -28.42 11.73 11.36
C ASP A 745 -26.94 11.38 11.13
N GLU A 746 -26.39 10.44 11.89
CA GLU A 746 -25.05 9.92 11.65
C GLU A 746 -24.98 9.30 10.26
N LEU A 747 -23.93 9.63 9.50
CA LEU A 747 -23.82 9.24 8.09
C LEU A 747 -23.44 7.77 7.95
N VAL A 748 -24.08 7.09 7.00
CA VAL A 748 -23.74 5.72 6.64
C VAL A 748 -22.43 5.72 5.84
N PRO A 749 -21.43 4.89 6.20
CA PRO A 749 -20.21 4.79 5.43
C PRO A 749 -20.49 4.33 3.99
N HIS A 750 -19.87 5.00 3.00
CA HIS A 750 -19.96 4.55 1.60
C HIS A 750 -19.41 3.12 1.44
N ALA A 751 -20.18 2.27 0.76
CA ALA A 751 -19.84 0.88 0.51
C ALA A 751 -20.63 0.30 -0.67
N GLU A 752 -20.26 -0.90 -1.09
CA GLU A 752 -20.91 -1.59 -2.22
C GLU A 752 -22.28 -2.16 -1.85
N SER A 753 -22.51 -2.50 -0.58
CA SER A 753 -23.76 -3.07 -0.04
C SER A 753 -24.06 -2.54 1.36
N ILE A 754 -25.30 -2.75 1.84
CA ILE A 754 -25.72 -2.36 3.19
C ILE A 754 -24.91 -3.10 4.24
N LEU A 755 -24.68 -4.40 4.06
CA LEU A 755 -23.85 -5.21 4.93
C LEU A 755 -22.40 -4.69 5.01
N ALA A 756 -21.83 -4.27 3.88
CA ALA A 756 -20.48 -3.69 3.85
C ALA A 756 -20.42 -2.33 4.58
N ALA A 757 -21.47 -1.51 4.47
CA ALA A 757 -21.56 -0.25 5.21
C ALA A 757 -21.72 -0.48 6.72
N LEU A 758 -22.60 -1.41 7.12
CA LEU A 758 -22.76 -1.83 8.51
C LEU A 758 -21.45 -2.36 9.09
N ALA A 759 -20.72 -3.19 8.33
CA ALA A 759 -19.43 -3.70 8.77
C ALA A 759 -18.43 -2.57 9.06
N LYS A 760 -18.30 -1.58 8.16
CA LYS A 760 -17.43 -0.42 8.38
C LYS A 760 -17.85 0.41 9.59
N HIS A 761 -19.16 0.59 9.78
CA HIS A 761 -19.72 1.32 10.91
C HIS A 761 -19.39 0.64 12.24
N LEU A 762 -19.65 -0.66 12.34
CA LEU A 762 -19.36 -1.46 13.53
C LEU A 762 -17.86 -1.59 13.80
N GLU A 763 -17.03 -1.72 12.77
CA GLU A 763 -15.57 -1.74 12.89
C GLU A 763 -15.05 -0.46 13.55
N THR A 764 -15.64 0.68 13.21
CA THR A 764 -15.27 1.98 13.78
C THR A 764 -15.73 2.13 15.24
N LYS A 765 -16.90 1.58 15.59
CA LYS A 765 -17.50 1.72 16.93
C LYS A 765 -17.02 0.67 17.94
N LEU A 766 -16.63 -0.52 17.47
CA LEU A 766 -16.40 -1.71 18.29
C LEU A 766 -15.04 -2.36 18.03
N SER A 767 -14.02 -1.57 17.65
CA SER A 767 -12.62 -2.01 17.66
C SER A 767 -12.10 -2.15 19.10
N PHE A 768 -11.04 -2.94 19.28
CA PHE A 768 -10.31 -2.98 20.55
C PHE A 768 -9.56 -1.67 20.80
N ASP A 769 -9.70 -1.12 22.00
CA ASP A 769 -8.93 0.02 22.46
C ASP A 769 -7.54 -0.40 22.94
N LYS A 770 -6.62 0.58 23.03
CA LYS A 770 -5.25 0.30 23.48
C LYS A 770 -5.25 -0.25 24.92
N GLY A 771 -4.67 -1.44 25.09
CA GLY A 771 -4.54 -2.11 26.39
C GLY A 771 -5.70 -3.05 26.71
N GLU A 772 -6.75 -3.07 25.90
CA GLU A 772 -7.77 -4.12 25.97
C GLU A 772 -7.24 -5.44 25.42
N ARG A 773 -7.89 -6.53 25.82
CA ARG A 773 -7.50 -7.88 25.41
C ARG A 773 -8.70 -8.68 24.94
N ASP A 774 -8.45 -9.52 23.95
CA ASP A 774 -9.38 -10.54 23.49
C ASP A 774 -9.24 -11.84 24.32
N MET A 775 -10.13 -12.78 24.04
CA MET A 775 -10.19 -14.08 24.67
C MET A 775 -10.67 -15.11 23.65
N ILE A 776 -10.07 -16.29 23.67
CA ILE A 776 -10.57 -17.47 22.98
C ILE A 776 -11.16 -18.43 24.01
N ILE A 777 -12.35 -18.95 23.72
CA ILE A 777 -12.94 -20.10 24.40
C ILE A 777 -13.23 -21.17 23.35
N LEU A 778 -12.70 -22.37 23.55
CA LEU A 778 -13.01 -23.56 22.77
C LEU A 778 -13.38 -24.68 23.74
N ARG A 779 -14.48 -25.38 23.44
CA ARG A 779 -14.99 -26.53 24.20
C ARG A 779 -15.34 -27.66 23.24
N ASN A 780 -14.70 -28.81 23.41
CA ASN A 780 -15.10 -30.06 22.78
C ASN A 780 -15.67 -31.00 23.84
N ASP A 781 -16.85 -31.54 23.58
CA ASP A 781 -17.46 -32.62 24.35
C ASP A 781 -17.54 -33.86 23.47
N VAL A 782 -16.97 -34.97 23.94
CA VAL A 782 -16.93 -36.25 23.22
C VAL A 782 -17.54 -37.33 24.12
N GLY A 783 -18.71 -37.84 23.73
CA GLY A 783 -19.35 -38.98 24.41
C GLY A 783 -18.75 -40.29 23.91
N VAL A 784 -18.20 -41.07 24.84
CA VAL A 784 -17.46 -42.30 24.59
C VAL A 784 -18.11 -43.44 25.37
N ARG A 785 -18.55 -44.47 24.65
CA ARG A 785 -19.11 -45.71 25.21
C ARG A 785 -18.01 -46.75 25.36
N TYR A 786 -17.77 -47.19 26.58
CA TYR A 786 -16.84 -48.28 26.86
C TYR A 786 -17.43 -49.64 26.47
N PRO A 787 -16.61 -50.66 26.18
CA PRO A 787 -17.07 -52.03 25.99
C PRO A 787 -17.85 -52.59 27.19
N THR A 788 -17.60 -52.05 28.39
CA THR A 788 -18.32 -52.38 29.63
C THR A 788 -19.75 -51.84 29.68
N GLY A 789 -20.11 -50.92 28.78
CA GLY A 789 -21.41 -50.27 28.72
C GLY A 789 -21.46 -48.87 29.33
N GLU A 790 -20.47 -48.45 30.12
CA GLU A 790 -20.42 -47.11 30.73
C GLU A 790 -20.29 -46.00 29.67
N LEU A 791 -21.00 -44.88 29.87
CA LEU A 791 -20.87 -43.69 29.03
C LEU A 791 -20.02 -42.63 29.74
N GLU A 792 -18.89 -42.27 29.15
CA GLU A 792 -18.07 -41.16 29.61
C GLU A 792 -18.20 -39.99 28.62
N THR A 793 -18.52 -38.79 29.12
CA THR A 793 -18.37 -37.56 28.34
C THR A 793 -17.05 -36.89 28.69
N LYS A 794 -16.12 -36.88 27.73
CA LYS A 794 -14.84 -36.17 27.84
C LYS A 794 -15.03 -34.71 27.44
N HIS A 795 -14.56 -33.83 28.30
CA HIS A 795 -14.75 -32.39 28.30
C HIS A 795 -13.40 -31.69 28.11
N ILE A 796 -13.08 -31.30 26.88
CA ILE A 796 -11.79 -30.71 26.52
C ILE A 796 -11.96 -29.22 26.28
N SER A 797 -11.17 -28.41 26.96
CA SER A 797 -11.35 -26.96 26.99
C SER A 797 -10.05 -26.21 26.80
N LEU A 798 -10.13 -25.11 26.05
CA LEU A 798 -9.06 -24.14 25.87
C LEU A 798 -9.63 -22.75 26.16
N VAL A 799 -9.01 -22.06 27.11
CA VAL A 799 -9.31 -20.65 27.42
C VAL A 799 -8.00 -19.88 27.35
N VAL A 800 -7.92 -18.88 26.47
CA VAL A 800 -6.71 -18.10 26.22
C VAL A 800 -7.07 -16.63 26.25
N TYR A 801 -6.29 -15.84 26.99
CA TYR A 801 -6.41 -14.39 26.99
C TYR A 801 -5.30 -13.74 26.17
N GLY A 802 -5.63 -12.64 25.50
CA GLY A 802 -4.67 -11.79 24.83
C GLY A 802 -3.74 -11.14 25.86
N ASP A 803 -2.50 -10.89 25.43
CA ASP A 803 -1.57 -10.08 26.21
C ASP A 803 -1.78 -8.60 25.84
N PRO A 804 -2.13 -7.72 26.79
CA PRO A 804 -2.30 -6.28 26.54
C PRO A 804 -1.09 -5.59 25.88
N THR A 805 0.10 -6.14 26.09
CA THR A 805 1.37 -5.64 25.55
C THR A 805 1.97 -6.53 24.45
N GLY A 806 1.34 -7.66 24.18
CA GLY A 806 1.83 -8.68 23.27
C GLY A 806 0.79 -9.07 22.23
N PHE A 807 0.70 -10.37 21.94
CA PHE A 807 -0.23 -10.89 20.96
C PHE A 807 -1.61 -11.15 21.56
N SER A 808 -2.64 -10.87 20.76
CA SER A 808 -4.03 -11.25 21.03
C SER A 808 -4.17 -12.79 21.13
N ALA A 809 -5.18 -13.28 21.85
CA ALA A 809 -5.50 -14.69 21.94
C ALA A 809 -5.81 -15.29 20.56
N MET A 810 -6.56 -14.56 19.72
CA MET A 810 -6.82 -14.96 18.33
C MET A 810 -5.52 -15.05 17.52
N ALA A 811 -4.64 -14.05 17.64
CA ALA A 811 -3.36 -14.07 16.94
C ALA A 811 -2.52 -15.30 17.36
N LYS A 812 -2.40 -15.59 18.65
CA LYS A 812 -1.65 -16.76 19.17
C LYS A 812 -2.24 -18.08 18.67
N THR A 813 -3.55 -18.25 18.80
CA THR A 813 -4.24 -19.51 18.49
C THR A 813 -4.41 -19.78 17.00
N VAL A 814 -4.23 -18.78 16.13
CA VAL A 814 -4.20 -18.97 14.66
C VAL A 814 -2.77 -18.98 14.13
N GLY A 815 -1.93 -18.06 14.59
CA GLY A 815 -0.57 -17.89 14.11
C GLY A 815 0.37 -19.00 14.53
N TYR A 816 0.37 -19.43 15.80
CA TYR A 816 1.30 -20.47 16.25
C TYR A 816 1.06 -21.82 15.57
N PRO A 817 -0.16 -22.34 15.39
CA PRO A 817 -0.37 -23.58 14.64
C PRO A 817 0.20 -23.49 13.20
N ALA A 818 -0.06 -22.39 12.49
CA ALA A 818 0.48 -22.17 11.15
C ALA A 818 2.03 -22.10 11.15
N ALA A 819 2.62 -21.42 12.12
CA ALA A 819 4.07 -21.28 12.26
C ALA A 819 4.76 -22.62 12.60
N ILE A 820 4.14 -23.41 13.48
CA ILE A 820 4.62 -24.74 13.86
C ILE A 820 4.55 -25.68 12.65
N ALA A 821 3.43 -25.73 11.93
CA ALA A 821 3.34 -26.53 10.71
C ALA A 821 4.36 -26.10 9.65
N ALA A 822 4.55 -24.79 9.48
CA ALA A 822 5.58 -24.26 8.58
C ALA A 822 6.99 -24.74 8.97
N ARG A 823 7.34 -24.69 10.26
CA ARG A 823 8.60 -25.23 10.77
C ARG A 823 8.73 -26.72 10.50
N MET A 824 7.68 -27.50 10.77
CA MET A 824 7.68 -28.95 10.56
C MET A 824 7.85 -29.31 9.08
N VAL A 825 7.24 -28.56 8.15
CA VAL A 825 7.44 -28.73 6.71
C VAL A 825 8.87 -28.39 6.30
N LEU A 826 9.44 -27.30 6.80
CA LEU A 826 10.82 -26.89 6.50
C LEU A 826 11.87 -27.89 7.01
N ASN A 827 11.59 -28.52 8.15
CA ASN A 827 12.45 -29.51 8.79
C ASN A 827 12.29 -30.93 8.21
N GLY A 828 11.28 -31.17 7.36
CA GLY A 828 10.97 -32.52 6.85
C GLY A 828 10.32 -33.43 7.88
N GLU A 829 9.64 -32.86 8.89
CA GLU A 829 8.84 -33.61 9.86
C GLU A 829 7.47 -34.00 9.25
N ILE A 830 6.91 -33.14 8.40
CA ILE A 830 5.73 -33.45 7.57
C ILE A 830 6.20 -33.83 6.17
N ASN A 831 6.20 -35.13 5.87
CA ASN A 831 6.66 -35.67 4.59
C ASN A 831 5.53 -36.00 3.60
N THR A 832 4.29 -36.05 4.07
CA THR A 832 3.10 -36.33 3.25
C THR A 832 3.00 -35.30 2.13
N LYS A 833 2.88 -35.78 0.90
CA LYS A 833 2.69 -34.94 -0.30
C LYS A 833 1.21 -34.75 -0.58
N GLY A 834 0.89 -33.70 -1.33
CA GLY A 834 -0.50 -33.33 -1.62
C GLY A 834 -1.11 -32.40 -0.60
N LEU A 835 -2.43 -32.48 -0.48
CA LEU A 835 -3.21 -31.70 0.47
C LEU A 835 -3.24 -32.40 1.84
N VAL A 836 -2.86 -31.67 2.89
CA VAL A 836 -2.72 -32.20 4.24
C VAL A 836 -3.56 -31.37 5.21
N VAL A 837 -4.25 -32.04 6.13
CA VAL A 837 -5.01 -31.42 7.23
C VAL A 837 -4.56 -32.01 8.57
N PRO A 838 -4.67 -31.29 9.70
CA PRO A 838 -4.13 -31.73 10.99
C PRO A 838 -5.02 -32.75 11.72
N MET A 839 -5.47 -33.78 11.00
CA MET A 839 -6.33 -34.85 11.54
C MET A 839 -5.57 -36.17 11.76
N VAL A 840 -4.33 -36.27 11.28
CA VAL A 840 -3.47 -37.45 11.45
C VAL A 840 -2.51 -37.27 12.63
N LYS A 841 -2.22 -38.37 13.33
CA LYS A 841 -1.49 -38.39 14.61
C LYS A 841 -0.10 -37.79 14.50
N GLU A 842 0.59 -38.07 13.40
CA GLU A 842 1.94 -37.61 13.10
C GLU A 842 2.02 -36.07 12.98
N ILE A 843 0.89 -35.40 12.76
CA ILE A 843 0.80 -33.94 12.68
C ILE A 843 0.26 -33.36 13.99
N TYR A 844 -0.90 -33.82 14.47
CA TYR A 844 -1.54 -33.16 15.59
C TYR A 844 -0.79 -33.34 16.92
N GLU A 845 -0.12 -34.49 17.16
CA GLU A 845 0.58 -34.71 18.43
C GLU A 845 1.77 -33.74 18.60
N PRO A 846 2.72 -33.62 17.63
CA PRO A 846 3.79 -32.66 17.74
C PRO A 846 3.29 -31.21 17.80
N VAL A 847 2.25 -30.88 17.05
CA VAL A 847 1.69 -29.51 17.05
C VAL A 847 1.08 -29.19 18.41
N LEU A 848 0.22 -30.04 18.98
CA LEU A 848 -0.36 -29.83 20.31
C LEU A 848 0.70 -29.76 21.41
N ALA A 849 1.78 -30.55 21.32
CA ALA A 849 2.89 -30.47 22.25
C ALA A 849 3.59 -29.11 22.21
N ARG A 850 3.94 -28.62 21.02
CA ARG A 850 4.58 -27.30 20.83
C ARG A 850 3.64 -26.14 21.19
N LEU A 851 2.34 -26.26 20.95
CA LEU A 851 1.37 -25.25 21.38
C LEU A 851 1.34 -25.11 22.92
N LYS A 852 1.52 -26.20 23.67
CA LYS A 852 1.65 -26.12 25.15
C LYS A 852 2.91 -25.39 25.58
N GLU A 853 4.02 -25.54 24.85
CA GLU A 853 5.27 -24.80 25.09
C GLU A 853 5.09 -23.29 24.86
N GLU A 854 4.22 -22.90 23.93
CA GLU A 854 3.81 -21.50 23.69
C GLU A 854 2.76 -20.98 24.72
N GLY A 855 2.47 -21.76 25.77
CA GLY A 855 1.52 -21.39 26.83
C GLY A 855 0.05 -21.63 26.50
N LEU A 856 -0.28 -22.37 25.43
CA LEU A 856 -1.64 -22.75 25.10
C LEU A 856 -1.98 -24.08 25.79
N HIS A 857 -2.52 -23.98 27.01
CA HIS A 857 -2.87 -25.14 27.83
C HIS A 857 -4.31 -25.61 27.59
N PHE A 858 -4.47 -26.93 27.45
CA PHE A 858 -5.75 -27.59 27.28
C PHE A 858 -6.13 -28.31 28.58
N ILE A 859 -7.37 -28.17 29.03
CA ILE A 859 -7.91 -28.83 30.22
C ILE A 859 -8.84 -29.94 29.77
N SER A 860 -8.61 -31.17 30.24
CA SER A 860 -9.52 -32.29 30.04
C SER A 860 -10.17 -32.66 31.36
N LYS A 861 -11.49 -32.78 31.37
CA LYS A 861 -12.29 -33.35 32.46
C LYS A 861 -13.18 -34.46 31.90
N SER A 862 -13.75 -35.28 32.76
CA SER A 862 -14.67 -36.34 32.35
C SER A 862 -15.87 -36.38 33.29
N THR A 863 -17.03 -36.72 32.75
CA THR A 863 -18.22 -37.09 33.52
C THR A 863 -18.67 -38.48 33.10
N LEU A 864 -18.96 -39.33 34.08
CA LEU A 864 -19.48 -40.68 33.84
C LEU A 864 -20.99 -40.66 34.06
N GLN A 865 -21.72 -41.28 33.14
CA GLN A 865 -23.14 -41.62 33.28
C GLN A 865 -23.23 -43.14 33.31
N GLU A 866 -23.84 -43.66 34.37
CA GLU A 866 -24.18 -45.08 34.51
C GLU A 866 -25.27 -45.49 33.53
#